data_AF-A0A2R7NXZ2-F1
#
_entry.id   AF-A0A2R7NXZ2-F1
#
_cell.length_a   1.000
_cell.length_b   1.000
_cell.length_c   1.000
_cell.angle_alpha   90.00
_cell.angle_beta   90.00
_cell.angle_gamma   90.00
#
_symmetry.space_group_name_H-M   'P 1'
#
loop_
_entity.id
_entity.type
_entity.pdbx_description
1 polymer ?
#
loop_
_entity_poly.entity_id
_entity_poly.type
_entity_poly.pdbx_seq_one_letter_code
_entity_poly.pdbx_strand_id
1 'polypeptide(L)'
;ILTSIGIKNHKKNILQTDLLKGKTSNTLDKNIFKDFKKVLSTVFQIGAADTIDSLDNFKKEFTARYDQQEIPILLALDPLSGINYPLYSDNDSSNLTDGIQFKSENNTNIIQGSLKWNQFLGEKLINALKNNEDLIQITQEDVNPFLEENKNIPFSMSSLVHIYEDQEGKPVIFHKFSDGPSSSTYLGRFCHMDDQLEESVKKALSEEESFYDGQIIAEVVHNPQPRVGNITIRPHLRKYEIPIINRHNADSEPIYLNDIMISVKNDRIVLRSKKYNKEIIPSLSSAHNYNLHKVPMYHFLCDLQYQHVTPSYNWNWGMFVNYEYLPRIMINNVILSRASWLLDYDKIFNGKKASIQVFKEYLTEKNIPEICVFTEKDMELPVFTNNALSLEILFDHLLKEKQIRVLENLSGQYKTVTKDENGNLHSNEFLIPWHNFSSKKKDKLTLFPVKNTVVRNFVPGSEWLFYKIYCSTKVSDQIIKDTIYKFANGLVKKGIIKKWFFIRYSDPDMHIRVRFLTTSQDHTLSSQIYQLLDKYLTREMIIHKIVLDTYNREIERYGETTIDQMESIFYFDSECVCQLMKEAEYTETPIWKAAVAGINRILDDFGYNMTEKRDILHQLANGYGSMLDDHSKQALKDKYRDHRHQTLELLAGTDEFSKILDIRSKKTARYITEIKELQSQQMVKSLVVSYIHMFINRTFASKPNIHESILYYFLHKSYDSLLNIKKLT
;
A
#
# COMPACT_ATOMS: atom_id res chain seq x y z
N ILE A 1 -38.73 -2.06 -34.80
CA ILE A 1 -37.31 -1.65 -34.89
C ILE A 1 -36.36 -2.85 -34.79
N LEU A 2 -36.29 -3.58 -33.67
CA LEU A 2 -35.33 -4.69 -33.52
C LEU A 2 -35.63 -5.89 -34.44
N THR A 3 -36.91 -6.25 -34.57
CA THR A 3 -37.36 -7.33 -35.48
C THR A 3 -37.14 -6.98 -36.95
N SER A 4 -37.26 -5.70 -37.31
CA SER A 4 -37.08 -5.21 -38.69
C SER A 4 -35.61 -5.19 -39.14
N ILE A 5 -34.64 -5.26 -38.21
CA ILE A 5 -33.21 -5.42 -38.51
C ILE A 5 -32.71 -6.85 -38.26
N GLY A 6 -33.61 -7.83 -38.15
CA GLY A 6 -33.27 -9.26 -38.10
C GLY A 6 -32.92 -9.81 -36.71
N ILE A 7 -33.06 -9.04 -35.63
CA ILE A 7 -32.80 -9.51 -34.27
C ILE A 7 -34.07 -10.18 -33.72
N LYS A 8 -34.11 -11.52 -33.72
CA LYS A 8 -35.29 -12.35 -33.40
C LYS A 8 -35.36 -12.87 -31.96
N ASN A 9 -34.25 -12.87 -31.22
CA ASN A 9 -34.17 -13.40 -29.87
C ASN A 9 -33.60 -12.32 -28.94
N HIS A 10 -34.38 -11.89 -27.95
CA HIS A 10 -34.08 -10.68 -27.18
C HIS A 10 -33.51 -11.03 -25.79
N LYS A 11 -32.27 -10.61 -25.52
CA LYS A 11 -31.85 -10.36 -24.12
C LYS A 11 -32.47 -9.04 -23.65
N LYS A 12 -32.72 -8.87 -22.34
CA LYS A 12 -33.10 -7.56 -21.78
C LYS A 12 -32.02 -6.50 -22.15
N ASN A 13 -32.43 -5.27 -22.46
CA ASN A 13 -31.60 -4.08 -22.74
C ASN A 13 -30.69 -4.18 -23.98
N ILE A 14 -31.28 -4.10 -25.18
CA ILE A 14 -30.57 -4.19 -26.48
C ILE A 14 -30.09 -2.82 -26.99
N LEU A 15 -30.70 -1.74 -26.54
CA LEU A 15 -30.39 -0.38 -26.95
C LEU A 15 -29.85 0.41 -25.77
N GLN A 16 -28.77 1.15 -26.00
CA GLN A 16 -28.28 2.23 -25.15
C GLN A 16 -28.52 3.55 -25.86
N THR A 17 -28.94 4.55 -25.10
CA THR A 17 -29.11 5.92 -25.58
C THR A 17 -28.48 6.86 -24.57
N ASP A 18 -27.50 7.64 -25.03
CA ASP A 18 -26.98 8.78 -24.28
C ASP A 18 -27.54 10.06 -24.92
N LEU A 19 -27.99 11.01 -24.11
CA LEU A 19 -28.60 12.26 -24.58
C LEU A 19 -27.69 13.45 -24.28
N LEU A 20 -27.22 14.11 -25.34
CA LEU A 20 -26.56 15.40 -25.26
C LEU A 20 -27.60 16.50 -25.52
N LYS A 21 -27.84 17.36 -24.53
CA LYS A 21 -28.76 18.50 -24.67
C LYS A 21 -28.10 19.64 -25.46
N GLY A 22 -28.08 19.52 -26.79
CA GLY A 22 -27.71 20.57 -27.75
C GLY A 22 -26.24 21.04 -27.71
N LYS A 23 -25.88 21.96 -28.62
CA LYS A 23 -24.58 22.66 -28.64
C LYS A 23 -24.71 24.03 -27.94
N THR A 24 -25.09 24.02 -26.67
CA THR A 24 -25.21 25.25 -25.87
C THR A 24 -23.89 25.56 -25.18
N SER A 25 -23.38 26.78 -25.34
CA SER A 25 -22.23 27.25 -24.56
C SER A 25 -22.68 27.53 -23.13
N ASN A 26 -22.17 26.76 -22.17
CA ASN A 26 -22.42 26.98 -20.75
C ASN A 26 -21.24 27.73 -20.13
N THR A 27 -21.53 28.74 -19.31
CA THR A 27 -20.51 29.51 -18.59
C THR A 27 -20.75 29.44 -17.09
N LEU A 28 -19.67 29.30 -16.32
CA LEU A 28 -19.70 29.30 -14.86
C LEU A 28 -18.59 30.21 -14.34
N ASP A 29 -18.89 31.04 -13.33
CA ASP A 29 -17.87 31.91 -12.74
C ASP A 29 -16.82 31.07 -11.99
N LYS A 30 -15.54 31.29 -12.32
CA LYS A 30 -14.40 30.62 -11.68
C LYS A 30 -14.30 30.94 -10.17
N ASN A 31 -14.85 32.08 -9.73
CA ASN A 31 -14.81 32.48 -8.33
C ASN A 31 -15.61 31.54 -7.42
N ILE A 32 -16.60 30.81 -7.95
CA ILE A 32 -17.39 29.81 -7.22
C ILE A 32 -16.49 28.76 -6.56
N PHE A 33 -15.38 28.39 -7.22
CA PHE A 33 -14.48 27.34 -6.75
C PHE A 33 -13.34 27.83 -5.83
N LYS A 34 -13.31 29.12 -5.45
CA LYS A 34 -12.22 29.69 -4.64
C LYS A 34 -12.07 28.98 -3.30
N ASP A 35 -13.18 28.81 -2.58
CA ASP A 35 -13.19 28.11 -1.29
C ASP A 35 -13.25 26.60 -1.46
N PHE A 36 -13.86 26.10 -2.54
CA PHE A 36 -13.87 24.67 -2.87
C PHE A 36 -12.47 24.06 -2.92
N LYS A 37 -11.51 24.75 -3.56
CA LYS A 37 -10.10 24.29 -3.62
C LYS A 37 -9.48 24.14 -2.23
N LYS A 38 -9.74 25.11 -1.33
CA LYS A 38 -9.23 25.07 0.04
C LYS A 38 -9.88 23.92 0.82
N VAL A 39 -11.20 23.76 0.67
CA VAL A 39 -11.93 22.66 1.30
C VAL A 39 -11.37 21.31 0.82
N LEU A 40 -11.17 21.12 -0.48
CA LEU A 40 -10.54 19.90 -1.00
C LEU A 40 -9.15 19.65 -0.40
N SER A 41 -8.28 20.67 -0.35
CA SER A 41 -6.96 20.51 0.29
C SER A 41 -7.06 20.10 1.76
N THR A 42 -8.05 20.61 2.47
CA THR A 42 -8.28 20.33 3.89
C THR A 42 -8.88 18.95 4.11
N VAL A 43 -9.94 18.57 3.39
CA VAL A 43 -10.65 17.31 3.63
C VAL A 43 -9.88 16.08 3.18
N PHE A 44 -9.05 16.20 2.15
CA PHE A 44 -8.16 15.12 1.77
C PHE A 44 -7.03 14.89 2.78
N GLN A 45 -6.75 15.84 3.68
CA GLN A 45 -5.80 15.61 4.78
C GLN A 45 -6.46 14.86 5.95
N ILE A 46 -7.77 14.71 5.94
CA ILE A 46 -8.55 14.13 7.03
C ILE A 46 -8.79 12.64 6.77
N GLY A 47 -8.41 11.79 7.72
CA GLY A 47 -8.73 10.37 7.76
C GLY A 47 -7.54 9.46 7.48
N ALA A 48 -7.73 8.15 7.64
CA ALA A 48 -6.68 7.16 7.38
C ALA A 48 -6.40 7.01 5.87
N ALA A 49 -5.20 6.53 5.53
CA ALA A 49 -4.89 6.11 4.18
C ALA A 49 -5.70 4.85 3.83
N ASP A 50 -6.31 4.83 2.64
CA ASP A 50 -6.98 3.64 2.15
C ASP A 50 -5.93 2.60 1.76
N THR A 51 -5.92 1.46 2.46
CA THR A 51 -5.14 0.29 2.08
C THR A 51 -6.02 -0.68 1.32
N ILE A 52 -5.51 -1.21 0.21
CA ILE A 52 -6.19 -2.30 -0.51
C ILE A 52 -5.61 -3.60 0.02
N ASP A 53 -6.37 -4.26 0.90
CA ASP A 53 -5.95 -5.51 1.56
C ASP A 53 -5.50 -6.57 0.55
N SER A 54 -6.16 -6.64 -0.61
CA SER A 54 -5.77 -7.55 -1.71
C SER A 54 -4.35 -7.29 -2.22
N LEU A 55 -3.97 -6.01 -2.43
CA LEU A 55 -2.61 -5.65 -2.86
C LEU A 55 -1.59 -5.92 -1.76
N ASP A 56 -1.91 -5.63 -0.49
CA ASP A 56 -1.00 -5.87 0.63
C ASP A 56 -0.77 -7.36 0.87
N ASN A 57 -1.81 -8.17 0.77
CA ASN A 57 -1.70 -9.62 0.85
C ASN A 57 -0.89 -10.17 -0.34
N PHE A 58 -1.15 -9.66 -1.57
CA PHE A 58 -0.35 -10.03 -2.73
C PHE A 58 1.13 -9.66 -2.57
N LYS A 59 1.46 -8.46 -2.08
CA LYS A 59 2.85 -8.04 -1.79
C LYS A 59 3.54 -8.99 -0.82
N LYS A 60 2.86 -9.39 0.25
CA LYS A 60 3.39 -10.32 1.26
C LYS A 60 3.72 -11.67 0.63
N GLU A 61 2.78 -12.27 -0.09
CA GLU A 61 2.99 -13.56 -0.76
C GLU A 61 4.03 -13.48 -1.89
N PHE A 62 4.03 -12.39 -2.67
CA PHE A 62 5.02 -12.17 -3.72
C PHE A 62 6.42 -12.06 -3.15
N THR A 63 6.59 -11.29 -2.07
CA THR A 63 7.88 -11.14 -1.39
C THR A 63 8.31 -12.47 -0.76
N ALA A 64 7.39 -13.23 -0.15
CA ALA A 64 7.71 -14.52 0.44
C ALA A 64 8.17 -15.56 -0.59
N ARG A 65 7.57 -15.56 -1.79
CA ARG A 65 7.86 -16.54 -2.85
C ARG A 65 8.99 -16.12 -3.79
N TYR A 66 8.99 -14.87 -4.21
CA TYR A 66 9.86 -14.34 -5.26
C TYR A 66 10.89 -13.33 -4.73
N ASP A 67 10.76 -12.85 -3.49
CA ASP A 67 11.61 -11.80 -2.91
C ASP A 67 11.68 -10.57 -3.84
N GLN A 68 12.87 -10.11 -4.21
CA GLN A 68 13.03 -8.94 -5.09
C GLN A 68 13.01 -9.29 -6.59
N GLN A 69 12.74 -10.56 -6.95
CA GLN A 69 12.76 -11.02 -8.33
C GLN A 69 11.77 -10.27 -9.21
N GLU A 70 12.16 -10.15 -10.47
CA GLU A 70 11.30 -9.67 -11.53
C GLU A 70 10.75 -10.85 -12.33
N ILE A 71 9.44 -11.07 -12.22
CA ILE A 71 8.71 -12.24 -12.75
C ILE A 71 7.77 -11.79 -13.87
N PRO A 72 7.54 -12.57 -14.95
CA PRO A 72 6.50 -12.24 -15.92
C PRO A 72 5.13 -12.16 -15.26
N ILE A 73 4.33 -11.12 -15.55
CA ILE A 73 3.04 -10.91 -14.87
C ILE A 73 2.08 -12.09 -15.05
N LEU A 74 2.12 -12.73 -16.22
CA LEU A 74 1.31 -13.92 -16.52
C LEU A 74 1.66 -15.10 -15.63
N LEU A 75 2.93 -15.26 -15.22
CA LEU A 75 3.36 -16.31 -14.30
C LEU A 75 3.03 -15.93 -12.86
N ALA A 76 3.24 -14.66 -12.49
CA ALA A 76 3.00 -14.19 -11.14
C ALA A 76 1.53 -14.26 -10.72
N LEU A 77 0.60 -14.01 -11.65
CA LEU A 77 -0.86 -14.04 -11.41
C LEU A 77 -1.53 -15.32 -11.92
N ASP A 78 -0.76 -16.34 -12.31
CA ASP A 78 -1.31 -17.64 -12.69
C ASP A 78 -1.88 -18.36 -11.45
N PRO A 79 -3.15 -18.79 -11.44
CA PRO A 79 -3.74 -19.44 -10.26
C PRO A 79 -3.09 -20.78 -9.89
N LEU A 80 -2.41 -21.46 -10.82
CA LEU A 80 -1.81 -22.78 -10.60
C LEU A 80 -0.36 -22.71 -10.11
N SER A 81 0.43 -21.82 -10.70
CA SER A 81 1.88 -21.72 -10.49
C SER A 81 2.32 -20.43 -9.81
N GLY A 82 1.50 -19.39 -9.89
CA GLY A 82 1.71 -18.08 -9.31
C GLY A 82 0.93 -17.87 -8.02
N ILE A 83 0.51 -16.63 -7.82
CA ILE A 83 -0.22 -16.14 -6.66
C ILE A 83 -1.60 -15.71 -7.16
N ASN A 84 -2.64 -16.33 -6.62
CA ASN A 84 -4.01 -16.00 -7.00
C ASN A 84 -4.35 -14.55 -6.58
N TYR A 85 -5.20 -13.86 -7.34
CA TYR A 85 -5.59 -12.48 -7.05
C TYR A 85 -7.09 -12.23 -7.29
N PRO A 86 -7.85 -11.81 -6.27
CA PRO A 86 -7.48 -11.76 -4.85
C PRO A 86 -7.14 -13.14 -4.27
N LEU A 87 -6.24 -13.20 -3.28
CA LEU A 87 -5.72 -14.44 -2.69
C LEU A 87 -6.79 -15.42 -2.17
N TYR A 88 -7.89 -14.89 -1.63
CA TYR A 88 -9.01 -15.66 -1.07
C TYR A 88 -10.27 -15.54 -1.91
N SER A 89 -10.16 -15.31 -3.21
CA SER A 89 -11.34 -15.20 -4.05
C SER A 89 -12.05 -16.56 -4.18
N ASP A 90 -13.37 -16.59 -3.96
CA ASP A 90 -14.24 -17.76 -4.15
C ASP A 90 -14.35 -18.22 -5.62
N ASN A 91 -13.53 -17.67 -6.52
CA ASN A 91 -13.58 -17.95 -7.96
C ASN A 91 -13.22 -19.39 -8.30
N ASP A 92 -12.47 -20.09 -7.43
CA ASP A 92 -12.13 -21.51 -7.57
C ASP A 92 -13.09 -22.42 -6.76
N SER A 93 -14.16 -21.86 -6.18
CA SER A 93 -15.12 -22.67 -5.43
C SER A 93 -15.93 -23.57 -6.37
N SER A 94 -16.21 -24.79 -5.92
CA SER A 94 -17.02 -25.75 -6.69
C SER A 94 -18.40 -25.16 -7.01
N ASN A 95 -19.01 -25.52 -8.15
CA ASN A 95 -20.38 -25.12 -8.50
C ASN A 95 -21.43 -25.39 -7.39
N LEU A 96 -21.13 -26.27 -6.42
CA LEU A 96 -22.01 -26.61 -5.31
C LEU A 96 -22.03 -25.55 -4.19
N THR A 97 -20.94 -24.81 -4.02
CA THR A 97 -20.76 -23.78 -2.98
C THR A 97 -21.07 -22.36 -3.49
N ASP A 98 -21.20 -22.20 -4.81
CA ASP A 98 -21.59 -20.93 -5.44
C ASP A 98 -22.91 -20.41 -4.84
N GLY A 99 -22.86 -19.21 -4.26
CA GLY A 99 -24.03 -18.54 -3.66
C GLY A 99 -24.30 -18.91 -2.20
N ILE A 100 -23.49 -19.76 -1.56
CA ILE A 100 -23.57 -20.07 -0.13
C ILE A 100 -22.49 -19.28 0.61
N GLN A 101 -22.87 -18.16 1.22
CA GLN A 101 -22.01 -17.44 2.15
C GLN A 101 -22.51 -17.65 3.57
N PHE A 102 -21.61 -18.02 4.49
CA PHE A 102 -21.90 -17.92 5.91
C PHE A 102 -22.16 -16.45 6.24
N LYS A 103 -23.12 -16.17 7.14
CA LYS A 103 -23.26 -14.84 7.70
C LYS A 103 -21.95 -14.51 8.42
N SER A 104 -21.07 -13.74 7.78
CA SER A 104 -20.07 -13.00 8.52
C SER A 104 -20.86 -12.03 9.40
N GLU A 105 -20.60 -12.01 10.70
CA GLU A 105 -20.93 -10.82 11.48
C GLU A 105 -20.34 -9.64 10.70
N ASN A 106 -21.20 -8.72 10.25
CA ASN A 106 -20.77 -7.54 9.50
C ASN A 106 -19.83 -6.73 10.40
N ASN A 107 -18.53 -7.00 10.33
CA ASN A 107 -17.47 -6.12 10.84
C ASN A 107 -17.29 -4.89 9.94
N THR A 108 -18.36 -4.45 9.25
CA THR A 108 -18.36 -3.27 8.38
C THR A 108 -18.97 -2.07 9.08
N ASN A 109 -18.59 -1.85 10.34
CA ASN A 109 -18.35 -0.48 10.78
C ASN A 109 -16.83 -0.29 10.67
N ILE A 110 -16.32 -0.24 9.43
CA ILE A 110 -14.94 0.20 9.23
C ILE A 110 -14.90 1.60 9.80
N ILE A 111 -14.28 1.74 10.98
CA ILE A 111 -13.99 3.04 11.57
C ILE A 111 -13.00 3.69 10.60
N GLN A 112 -13.53 4.47 9.66
CA GLN A 112 -12.70 5.28 8.78
C GLN A 112 -12.24 6.51 9.56
N GLY A 113 -10.95 6.80 9.46
CA GLY A 113 -10.31 7.91 10.15
C GLY A 113 -9.57 7.52 11.42
N SER A 114 -8.64 8.38 11.84
CA SER A 114 -7.86 8.17 13.05
C SER A 114 -8.76 8.18 14.30
N LEU A 115 -8.30 7.58 15.40
CA LEU A 115 -9.00 7.65 16.68
C LEU A 115 -9.25 9.11 17.11
N LYS A 116 -8.27 10.00 16.84
CA LYS A 116 -8.36 11.42 17.13
C LYS A 116 -9.46 12.10 16.31
N TRP A 117 -9.55 11.79 15.01
CA TRP A 117 -10.61 12.33 14.15
C TRP A 117 -12.00 11.93 14.64
N ASN A 118 -12.18 10.65 15.00
CA ASN A 118 -13.46 10.16 15.51
C ASN A 118 -13.85 10.80 16.85
N GLN A 119 -12.89 11.06 17.74
CA GLN A 119 -13.13 11.81 18.98
C GLN A 119 -13.60 13.24 18.70
N PHE A 120 -12.88 13.97 17.83
CA PHE A 120 -13.27 15.33 17.42
C PHE A 120 -14.67 15.38 16.81
N LEU A 121 -14.98 14.47 15.89
CA LEU A 121 -16.29 14.41 15.25
C LEU A 121 -17.39 14.08 16.27
N GLY A 122 -17.13 13.19 17.22
CA GLY A 122 -18.05 12.87 18.30
C GLY A 122 -18.33 14.06 19.21
N GLU A 123 -17.32 14.85 19.57
CA GLU A 123 -17.49 16.08 20.36
C GLU A 123 -18.33 17.12 19.63
N LYS A 124 -18.06 17.37 18.33
CA LYS A 124 -18.86 18.29 17.51
C LYS A 124 -20.31 17.82 17.40
N LEU A 125 -20.53 16.52 17.18
CA LEU A 125 -21.87 15.94 17.12
C LEU A 125 -22.63 16.11 18.44
N ILE A 126 -22.01 15.77 19.57
CA ILE A 126 -22.64 15.90 20.89
C ILE A 126 -23.00 17.35 21.20
N ASN A 127 -22.12 18.31 20.88
CA ASN A 127 -22.38 19.72 21.11
C ASN A 127 -23.54 20.23 20.25
N ALA A 128 -23.56 19.89 18.96
CA ALA A 128 -24.66 20.26 18.07
C ALA A 128 -26.00 19.69 18.55
N LEU A 129 -26.04 18.42 18.96
CA LEU A 129 -27.25 17.80 19.48
C LEU A 129 -27.72 18.42 20.81
N LYS A 130 -26.80 18.84 21.70
CA LYS A 130 -27.15 19.53 22.96
C LYS A 130 -27.73 20.92 22.72
N ASN A 131 -27.24 21.62 21.69
CA ASN A 131 -27.65 22.98 21.36
C ASN A 131 -28.82 23.04 20.37
N ASN A 132 -29.30 21.88 19.86
CA ASN A 132 -30.26 21.78 18.77
C ASN A 132 -29.80 22.51 17.49
N GLU A 133 -28.53 22.37 17.15
CA GLU A 133 -27.94 22.94 15.93
C GLU A 133 -28.07 21.94 14.76
N ASP A 134 -28.67 22.39 13.66
CA ASP A 134 -28.80 21.59 12.41
C ASP A 134 -27.56 21.66 11.51
N LEU A 135 -26.59 22.49 11.87
CA LEU A 135 -25.37 22.74 11.12
C LEU A 135 -24.15 22.68 12.04
N ILE A 136 -23.21 21.80 11.71
CA ILE A 136 -21.86 21.80 12.26
C ILE A 136 -20.94 22.49 11.25
N GLN A 137 -20.43 23.66 11.64
CA GLN A 137 -19.39 24.36 10.91
C GLN A 137 -18.02 23.85 11.37
N ILE A 138 -17.25 23.31 10.43
CA ILE A 138 -15.85 22.96 10.64
C ILE A 138 -14.99 24.10 10.09
N THR A 139 -14.12 24.64 10.94
CA THR A 139 -13.19 25.71 10.57
C THR A 139 -11.85 25.15 10.11
N GLN A 140 -11.02 25.97 9.48
CA GLN A 140 -9.66 25.55 9.12
C GLN A 140 -8.82 25.26 10.37
N GLU A 141 -9.01 26.02 11.45
CA GLU A 141 -8.31 25.83 12.73
C GLU A 141 -8.66 24.49 13.38
N ASP A 142 -9.92 24.06 13.28
CA ASP A 142 -10.36 22.74 13.74
C ASP A 142 -9.61 21.60 13.04
N VAL A 143 -9.19 21.81 11.78
CA VAL A 143 -8.52 20.76 10.98
C VAL A 143 -7.00 20.76 11.16
N ASN A 144 -6.40 21.87 11.63
CA ASN A 144 -4.95 22.00 11.82
C ASN A 144 -4.28 20.81 12.56
N PRO A 145 -4.88 20.22 13.62
CA PRO A 145 -4.32 19.07 14.31
C PRO A 145 -4.21 17.77 13.48
N PHE A 146 -4.92 17.69 12.35
CA PHE A 146 -5.01 16.49 11.51
C PHE A 146 -4.22 16.61 10.20
N LEU A 147 -3.62 17.78 9.90
CA LEU A 147 -2.90 18.03 8.64
C LEU A 147 -1.71 17.08 8.43
N GLU A 148 -1.14 16.54 9.50
CA GLU A 148 0.01 15.62 9.46
C GLU A 148 -0.35 14.16 9.17
N GLU A 149 -1.65 13.82 9.07
CA GLU A 149 -2.12 12.46 8.74
C GLU A 149 -1.84 12.07 7.26
N ASN A 150 -1.14 12.93 6.49
CA ASN A 150 -0.40 12.66 5.25
C ASN A 150 -1.07 11.66 4.27
N LYS A 151 -2.19 12.06 3.68
CA LYS A 151 -2.72 11.37 2.50
C LYS A 151 -1.96 11.76 1.24
N ASN A 152 -1.63 10.77 0.42
CA ASN A 152 -1.02 11.00 -0.88
C ASN A 152 -2.13 11.20 -1.93
N ILE A 153 -2.50 12.46 -2.16
CA ILE A 153 -3.53 12.83 -3.14
C ILE A 153 -2.97 12.66 -4.56
N PRO A 154 -3.65 11.91 -5.46
CA PRO A 154 -3.26 11.77 -6.87
C PRO A 154 -3.06 13.11 -7.57
N PHE A 155 -2.29 13.10 -8.66
CA PHE A 155 -2.12 14.28 -9.50
C PHE A 155 -3.41 14.67 -10.23
N SER A 156 -4.22 13.72 -10.69
CA SER A 156 -5.44 14.00 -11.47
C SER A 156 -6.67 13.36 -10.81
N MET A 157 -7.76 14.11 -10.68
CA MET A 157 -8.99 13.66 -10.04
C MET A 157 -10.21 14.39 -10.63
N SER A 158 -11.40 13.91 -10.30
CA SER A 158 -12.67 14.58 -10.59
C SER A 158 -13.54 14.66 -9.34
N SER A 159 -14.27 15.77 -9.18
CA SER A 159 -15.27 15.93 -8.11
C SER A 159 -16.67 16.07 -8.69
N LEU A 160 -17.61 15.29 -8.17
CA LEU A 160 -19.03 15.47 -8.45
C LEU A 160 -19.63 16.42 -7.42
N VAL A 161 -20.21 17.53 -7.89
CA VAL A 161 -20.76 18.58 -7.03
C VAL A 161 -22.10 19.06 -7.53
N HIS A 162 -22.93 19.57 -6.62
CA HIS A 162 -24.09 20.40 -6.97
C HIS A 162 -23.78 21.84 -6.60
N ILE A 163 -24.17 22.78 -7.45
CA ILE A 163 -23.91 24.21 -7.24
C ILE A 163 -25.25 24.94 -7.08
N TYR A 164 -25.34 25.73 -6.02
CA TYR A 164 -26.50 26.52 -5.67
C TYR A 164 -26.11 27.95 -5.30
N GLU A 165 -27.12 28.80 -5.16
CA GLU A 165 -27.06 30.14 -4.58
C GLU A 165 -27.89 30.18 -3.28
N ASP A 166 -27.37 30.82 -2.25
CA ASP A 166 -28.14 31.17 -1.05
C ASP A 166 -29.09 32.36 -1.29
N GLN A 167 -29.80 32.77 -0.23
CA GLN A 167 -30.76 33.87 -0.30
C GLN A 167 -30.12 35.23 -0.66
N GLU A 168 -28.81 35.39 -0.39
CA GLU A 168 -28.04 36.59 -0.72
C GLU A 168 -27.36 36.48 -2.11
N GLY A 169 -27.57 35.38 -2.83
CA GLY A 169 -26.95 35.12 -4.13
C GLY A 169 -25.49 34.65 -4.05
N LYS A 170 -25.01 34.23 -2.87
CA LYS A 170 -23.66 33.70 -2.70
C LYS A 170 -23.63 32.21 -3.07
N PRO A 171 -22.52 31.72 -3.66
CA PRO A 171 -22.44 30.34 -4.10
C PRO A 171 -22.33 29.37 -2.92
N VAL A 172 -23.09 28.28 -2.98
CA VAL A 172 -23.02 27.14 -2.06
C VAL A 172 -22.78 25.88 -2.88
N ILE A 173 -21.80 25.07 -2.46
CA ILE A 173 -21.44 23.85 -3.18
C ILE A 173 -21.75 22.65 -2.29
N PHE A 174 -22.54 21.70 -2.78
CA PHE A 174 -22.62 20.38 -2.17
C PHE A 174 -21.60 19.46 -2.85
N HIS A 175 -20.60 19.04 -2.09
CA HIS A 175 -19.60 18.07 -2.52
C HIS A 175 -20.14 16.66 -2.26
N LYS A 176 -20.37 15.89 -3.33
CA LYS A 176 -20.90 14.52 -3.24
C LYS A 176 -19.77 13.52 -3.07
N PHE A 177 -18.78 13.57 -3.97
CA PHE A 177 -17.53 12.83 -3.84
C PHE A 177 -16.43 13.44 -4.71
N SER A 178 -15.19 13.09 -4.41
CA SER A 178 -14.05 13.20 -5.31
C SER A 178 -13.50 11.80 -5.57
N ASP A 179 -13.09 11.52 -6.80
CA ASP A 179 -12.54 10.23 -7.18
C ASP A 179 -11.44 10.38 -8.25
N GLY A 180 -10.54 9.40 -8.31
CA GLY A 180 -9.29 9.44 -9.06
C GLY A 180 -8.80 8.01 -9.37
N PRO A 181 -7.50 7.80 -9.64
CA PRO A 181 -6.39 8.77 -9.74
C PRO A 181 -6.28 9.43 -11.12
N SER A 182 -7.32 9.34 -11.97
CA SER A 182 -7.40 10.05 -13.25
C SER A 182 -8.73 10.82 -13.36
N SER A 183 -8.68 12.02 -13.92
CA SER A 183 -9.88 12.81 -14.20
C SER A 183 -10.80 12.17 -15.27
N SER A 184 -10.27 11.27 -16.10
CA SER A 184 -11.01 10.65 -17.21
C SER A 184 -12.05 9.61 -16.79
N THR A 185 -11.99 9.06 -15.58
CA THR A 185 -12.80 7.91 -15.13
C THR A 185 -14.30 8.05 -15.43
N TYR A 186 -14.87 9.23 -15.17
CA TYR A 186 -16.30 9.48 -15.40
C TYR A 186 -16.59 10.24 -16.70
N LEU A 187 -15.63 11.03 -17.21
CA LEU A 187 -15.79 11.84 -18.42
C LEU A 187 -15.64 11.01 -19.70
N GLY A 188 -14.83 9.96 -19.67
CA GLY A 188 -14.45 9.18 -20.86
C GLY A 188 -15.64 8.65 -21.64
N ARG A 189 -16.70 8.21 -20.95
CA ARG A 189 -17.89 7.65 -21.59
C ARG A 189 -18.69 8.67 -22.42
N PHE A 190 -18.55 9.96 -22.13
CA PHE A 190 -19.30 11.02 -22.82
C PHE A 190 -18.50 11.68 -23.95
N CYS A 191 -17.20 11.41 -24.04
CA CYS A 191 -16.32 12.03 -25.05
C CYS A 191 -16.78 11.73 -26.49
N HIS A 192 -17.38 10.56 -26.74
CA HIS A 192 -17.90 10.19 -28.07
C HIS A 192 -19.08 11.06 -28.54
N MET A 193 -19.68 11.87 -27.66
CA MET A 193 -20.82 12.72 -27.97
C MET A 193 -20.44 14.16 -28.30
N ASP A 194 -19.23 14.61 -27.90
CA ASP A 194 -18.79 16.00 -28.00
C ASP A 194 -17.26 16.09 -28.21
N ASP A 195 -16.85 16.50 -29.41
CA ASP A 195 -15.45 16.64 -29.81
C ASP A 195 -14.67 17.62 -28.89
N GLN A 196 -15.32 18.68 -28.40
CA GLN A 196 -14.68 19.66 -27.52
C GLN A 196 -14.39 19.05 -26.15
N LEU A 197 -15.30 18.18 -25.66
CA LEU A 197 -15.09 17.42 -24.43
C LEU A 197 -13.94 16.42 -24.61
N GLU A 198 -13.93 15.68 -25.73
CA GLU A 198 -12.85 14.73 -26.03
C GLU A 198 -11.48 15.42 -26.06
N GLU A 199 -11.36 16.55 -26.76
CA GLU A 199 -10.10 17.32 -26.82
C GLU A 199 -9.68 17.82 -25.43
N SER A 200 -10.63 18.32 -24.63
CA SER A 200 -10.36 18.80 -23.27
C SER A 200 -9.89 17.69 -22.34
N VAL A 201 -10.49 16.49 -22.44
CA VAL A 201 -10.07 15.31 -21.67
C VAL A 201 -8.69 14.84 -22.11
N LYS A 202 -8.42 14.73 -23.43
CA LYS A 202 -7.09 14.38 -23.95
C LYS A 202 -6.01 15.34 -23.47
N LYS A 203 -6.30 16.65 -23.43
CA LYS A 203 -5.38 17.65 -22.90
C LYS A 203 -5.09 17.42 -21.40
N ALA A 204 -6.11 17.18 -20.59
CA ALA A 204 -5.94 16.89 -19.16
C ALA A 204 -5.10 15.62 -18.93
N LEU A 205 -5.31 14.57 -19.73
CA LEU A 205 -4.53 13.34 -19.65
C LEU A 205 -3.07 13.53 -20.08
N SER A 206 -2.79 14.42 -21.04
CA SER A 206 -1.42 14.76 -21.43
C SER A 206 -0.66 15.51 -20.33
N GLU A 207 -1.33 16.38 -19.57
CA GLU A 207 -0.76 17.03 -18.37
C GLU A 207 -0.45 15.99 -17.28
N GLU A 208 -1.33 15.00 -17.09
CA GLU A 208 -1.10 13.87 -16.19
C GLU A 208 0.11 13.03 -16.62
N GLU A 209 0.23 12.69 -17.91
CA GLU A 209 1.38 11.94 -18.44
C GLU A 209 2.70 12.72 -18.26
N SER A 210 2.67 14.05 -18.41
CA SER A 210 3.82 14.92 -18.19
C SER A 210 4.27 14.95 -16.71
N PHE A 211 3.33 14.76 -15.78
CA PHE A 211 3.67 14.63 -14.36
C PHE A 211 4.48 13.35 -14.08
N TYR A 212 4.13 12.24 -14.72
CA TYR A 212 4.81 10.94 -14.61
C TYR A 212 5.91 10.73 -15.67
N ASP A 213 6.65 11.78 -16.02
CA ASP A 213 7.77 11.71 -16.97
C ASP A 213 8.72 10.53 -16.67
N GLY A 214 9.08 9.75 -17.68
CA GLY A 214 9.91 8.56 -17.58
C GLY A 214 9.18 7.25 -17.25
N GLN A 215 7.90 7.31 -16.89
CA GLN A 215 7.00 6.16 -16.75
C GLN A 215 6.04 6.09 -17.94
N ILE A 216 5.31 4.98 -18.08
CA ILE A 216 4.27 4.81 -19.09
C ILE A 216 2.95 4.66 -18.36
N ILE A 217 2.02 5.61 -18.53
CA ILE A 217 0.63 5.39 -18.13
C ILE A 217 -0.04 4.62 -19.27
N ALA A 218 -0.56 3.44 -18.95
CA ALA A 218 -1.19 2.57 -19.93
C ALA A 218 -2.63 2.25 -19.54
N GLU A 219 -3.53 2.45 -20.48
CA GLU A 219 -4.95 2.25 -20.27
C GLU A 219 -5.32 0.77 -20.28
N VAL A 220 -6.02 0.30 -19.24
CA VAL A 220 -6.47 -1.10 -19.18
C VAL A 220 -7.71 -1.28 -20.04
N VAL A 221 -7.58 -2.05 -21.12
CA VAL A 221 -8.66 -2.28 -22.09
C VAL A 221 -9.20 -3.69 -21.92
N HIS A 222 -10.35 -3.80 -21.28
CA HIS A 222 -11.10 -5.05 -21.12
C HIS A 222 -12.56 -4.81 -21.47
N ASN A 223 -13.19 -5.76 -22.19
CA ASN A 223 -14.60 -5.71 -22.52
C ASN A 223 -15.31 -6.72 -21.61
N PRO A 224 -15.78 -6.27 -20.44
CA PRO A 224 -16.59 -7.12 -19.57
C PRO A 224 -17.86 -7.60 -20.29
N GLN A 225 -18.53 -8.61 -19.71
CA GLN A 225 -19.76 -9.20 -20.27
C GLN A 225 -20.76 -8.16 -20.82
N PRO A 226 -21.65 -8.52 -21.79
CA PRO A 226 -22.46 -7.57 -22.57
C PRO A 226 -23.26 -6.51 -21.80
N ARG A 227 -23.53 -6.71 -20.49
CA ARG A 227 -24.24 -5.73 -19.65
C ARG A 227 -23.40 -4.52 -19.25
N VAL A 228 -22.08 -4.60 -19.35
CA VAL A 228 -21.15 -3.60 -18.83
C VAL A 228 -20.57 -2.72 -19.95
N GLY A 229 -20.75 -3.11 -21.23
CA GLY A 229 -20.34 -2.31 -22.38
C GLY A 229 -20.80 -0.86 -22.30
N ASN A 230 -22.00 -0.61 -21.76
CA ASN A 230 -22.56 0.73 -21.64
C ASN A 230 -21.77 1.69 -20.73
N ILE A 231 -20.96 1.15 -19.82
CA ILE A 231 -20.15 1.93 -18.87
C ILE A 231 -18.71 2.06 -19.38
N THR A 232 -18.26 1.15 -20.25
CA THR A 232 -16.87 1.07 -20.71
C THR A 232 -16.63 1.68 -22.10
N ILE A 233 -17.67 1.96 -22.89
CA ILE A 233 -17.54 2.64 -24.20
C ILE A 233 -16.89 4.00 -24.01
N ARG A 234 -15.82 4.26 -24.76
CA ARG A 234 -15.07 5.53 -24.79
C ARG A 234 -14.19 5.59 -26.04
N PRO A 235 -13.85 6.80 -26.54
CA PRO A 235 -12.87 6.94 -27.62
C PRO A 235 -11.45 6.59 -27.12
N HIS A 236 -10.50 6.61 -28.03
CA HIS A 236 -9.09 6.43 -27.70
C HIS A 236 -8.55 7.68 -26.98
N LEU A 237 -8.18 7.54 -25.71
CA LEU A 237 -7.81 8.67 -24.84
C LEU A 237 -6.32 8.72 -24.48
N ARG A 238 -5.61 7.59 -24.51
CA ARG A 238 -4.18 7.50 -24.13
C ARG A 238 -3.36 6.78 -25.16
N LYS A 239 -2.10 7.18 -25.31
CA LYS A 239 -1.16 6.57 -26.26
C LYS A 239 -0.96 5.06 -26.07
N TYR A 240 -0.84 4.58 -24.83
CA TYR A 240 -0.56 3.17 -24.53
C TYR A 240 -1.76 2.44 -23.94
N GLU A 241 -1.96 1.19 -24.36
CA GLU A 241 -3.07 0.34 -23.90
C GLU A 241 -2.54 -1.03 -23.43
N ILE A 242 -3.15 -1.61 -22.39
CA ILE A 242 -2.96 -2.99 -21.95
C ILE A 242 -4.23 -3.78 -22.33
N PRO A 243 -4.25 -4.42 -23.52
CA PRO A 243 -5.41 -5.20 -23.95
C PRO A 243 -5.52 -6.53 -23.18
N ILE A 244 -6.68 -6.77 -22.57
CA ILE A 244 -7.01 -8.00 -21.84
C ILE A 244 -8.19 -8.68 -22.51
N ILE A 245 -7.92 -9.79 -23.23
CA ILE A 245 -8.93 -10.58 -23.95
C ILE A 245 -9.73 -9.68 -24.92
N ASN A 246 -9.04 -8.73 -25.55
CA ASN A 246 -9.61 -7.71 -26.41
C ASN A 246 -8.64 -7.31 -27.52
N ARG A 247 -9.17 -6.69 -28.58
CA ARG A 247 -8.35 -5.97 -29.56
C ARG A 247 -8.01 -4.58 -29.00
N HIS A 248 -6.80 -4.11 -29.29
CA HIS A 248 -6.39 -2.72 -29.04
C HIS A 248 -6.91 -1.81 -30.16
N ASN A 249 -6.92 -0.50 -29.91
CA ASN A 249 -7.23 0.48 -30.96
C ASN A 249 -6.08 0.55 -32.00
N ALA A 250 -6.39 0.76 -33.28
CA ALA A 250 -5.36 0.86 -34.32
C ALA A 250 -4.39 2.04 -34.11
N ASP A 251 -4.87 3.11 -33.47
CA ASP A 251 -4.08 4.31 -33.18
C ASP A 251 -3.31 4.23 -31.84
N SER A 252 -3.44 3.12 -31.09
CA SER A 252 -2.76 2.91 -29.81
C SER A 252 -1.47 2.09 -29.95
N GLU A 253 -0.55 2.28 -28.99
CA GLU A 253 0.61 1.40 -28.81
C GLU A 253 0.31 0.33 -27.74
N PRO A 254 0.02 -0.93 -28.12
CA PRO A 254 -0.31 -1.96 -27.14
C PRO A 254 0.92 -2.44 -26.36
N ILE A 255 0.75 -2.59 -25.04
CA ILE A 255 1.65 -3.30 -24.13
C ILE A 255 0.99 -4.62 -23.77
N TYR A 256 1.38 -5.68 -24.50
CA TYR A 256 0.85 -7.01 -24.26
C TYR A 256 1.32 -7.58 -22.91
N LEU A 257 0.47 -8.40 -22.28
CA LEU A 257 0.76 -9.00 -20.97
C LEU A 257 2.08 -9.80 -20.94
N ASN A 258 2.50 -10.38 -22.05
CA ASN A 258 3.78 -11.10 -22.15
C ASN A 258 5.02 -10.17 -22.10
N ASP A 259 4.84 -8.87 -22.32
CA ASP A 259 5.89 -7.85 -22.23
C ASP A 259 6.05 -7.33 -20.79
N ILE A 260 5.02 -7.51 -19.95
CA ILE A 260 4.96 -6.95 -18.60
C ILE A 260 5.65 -7.88 -17.61
N MET A 261 6.60 -7.32 -16.88
CA MET A 261 7.24 -7.93 -15.73
C MET A 261 6.75 -7.27 -14.44
N ILE A 262 6.71 -8.02 -13.35
CA ILE A 262 6.31 -7.56 -12.01
C ILE A 262 7.42 -7.83 -11.01
N SER A 263 7.65 -6.89 -10.09
CA SER A 263 8.52 -7.05 -8.93
C SER A 263 7.97 -6.27 -7.74
N VAL A 264 8.41 -6.61 -6.52
CA VAL A 264 8.14 -5.80 -5.32
C VAL A 264 9.44 -5.15 -4.86
N LYS A 265 9.49 -3.81 -4.86
CA LYS A 265 10.67 -3.02 -4.48
C LYS A 265 10.26 -1.90 -3.54
N ASN A 266 10.92 -1.77 -2.39
CA ASN A 266 10.61 -0.75 -1.37
C ASN A 266 9.11 -0.73 -1.00
N ASP A 267 8.54 -1.92 -0.73
CA ASP A 267 7.11 -2.12 -0.43
C ASP A 267 6.14 -1.60 -1.53
N ARG A 268 6.60 -1.61 -2.77
CA ARG A 268 5.84 -1.18 -3.94
C ARG A 268 5.87 -2.25 -5.03
N ILE A 269 4.70 -2.60 -5.54
CA ILE A 269 4.56 -3.38 -6.76
C ILE A 269 4.95 -2.49 -7.94
N VAL A 270 5.87 -2.98 -8.75
CA VAL A 270 6.42 -2.30 -9.92
C VAL A 270 6.16 -3.15 -11.15
N LEU A 271 5.46 -2.59 -12.13
CA LEU A 271 5.32 -3.19 -13.45
C LEU A 271 6.34 -2.57 -14.40
N ARG A 272 7.04 -3.39 -15.17
CA ARG A 272 8.01 -2.93 -16.17
C ARG A 272 7.71 -3.53 -17.53
N SER A 273 7.73 -2.70 -18.57
CA SER A 273 7.75 -3.18 -19.96
C SER A 273 9.16 -3.69 -20.32
N LYS A 274 9.28 -4.90 -20.86
CA LYS A 274 10.56 -5.39 -21.41
C LYS A 274 10.98 -4.57 -22.63
N LYS A 275 10.04 -4.28 -23.55
CA LYS A 275 10.28 -3.52 -24.77
C LYS A 275 10.79 -2.11 -24.50
N TYR A 276 10.13 -1.37 -23.60
CA TYR A 276 10.43 0.04 -23.35
C TYR A 276 11.43 0.25 -22.20
N ASN A 277 11.66 -0.78 -21.37
CA ASN A 277 12.42 -0.70 -20.13
C ASN A 277 11.99 0.46 -19.22
N LYS A 278 10.67 0.70 -19.18
CA LYS A 278 10.03 1.74 -18.36
C LYS A 278 9.00 1.11 -17.45
N GLU A 279 8.78 1.76 -16.32
CA GLU A 279 7.72 1.40 -15.40
C GLU A 279 6.35 1.70 -16.03
N ILE A 280 5.38 0.82 -15.81
CA ILE A 280 4.00 0.94 -16.29
C ILE A 280 3.09 1.29 -15.10
N ILE A 281 2.28 2.34 -15.27
CA ILE A 281 1.18 2.70 -14.37
C ILE A 281 -0.12 2.31 -15.09
N PRO A 282 -0.82 1.25 -14.66
CA PRO A 282 -2.12 0.93 -15.23
C PRO A 282 -3.14 2.00 -14.82
N SER A 283 -4.05 2.35 -15.72
CA SER A 283 -5.10 3.33 -15.48
C SER A 283 -6.42 2.87 -16.12
N LEU A 284 -7.54 3.09 -15.43
CA LEU A 284 -8.87 2.79 -15.95
C LEU A 284 -9.63 4.10 -16.25
N SER A 285 -9.87 4.40 -17.52
CA SER A 285 -10.63 5.59 -17.95
C SER A 285 -12.15 5.34 -18.00
N SER A 286 -12.68 4.53 -17.08
CA SER A 286 -14.11 4.23 -17.00
C SER A 286 -14.53 3.98 -15.54
N ALA A 287 -15.73 4.42 -15.16
CA ALA A 287 -16.35 4.18 -13.85
C ALA A 287 -16.87 2.74 -13.68
N HIS A 288 -16.17 1.74 -14.23
CA HIS A 288 -16.54 0.34 -14.11
C HIS A 288 -16.15 -0.19 -12.72
N ASN A 289 -17.13 -0.70 -11.99
CA ASN A 289 -16.91 -1.41 -10.73
C ASN A 289 -16.35 -2.82 -11.00
N TYR A 290 -15.04 -2.91 -11.16
CA TYR A 290 -14.33 -4.14 -11.51
C TYR A 290 -14.27 -5.16 -10.36
N ASN A 291 -14.61 -4.79 -9.12
CA ASN A 291 -14.64 -5.70 -7.97
C ASN A 291 -15.63 -6.86 -8.14
N LEU A 292 -16.67 -6.66 -8.96
CA LEU A 292 -17.66 -7.68 -9.29
C LEU A 292 -17.18 -8.66 -10.38
N HIS A 293 -15.99 -8.45 -10.94
CA HIS A 293 -15.49 -9.17 -12.10
C HIS A 293 -14.53 -10.31 -11.72
N LYS A 294 -14.69 -11.47 -12.37
CA LYS A 294 -13.95 -12.70 -12.07
C LYS A 294 -12.62 -12.87 -12.83
N VAL A 295 -12.03 -11.80 -13.39
CA VAL A 295 -10.78 -11.91 -14.16
C VAL A 295 -9.62 -11.35 -13.31
N PRO A 296 -8.78 -12.21 -12.68
CA PRO A 296 -7.72 -11.80 -11.77
C PRO A 296 -6.80 -10.73 -12.32
N MET A 297 -6.34 -10.89 -13.56
CA MET A 297 -5.44 -9.94 -14.24
C MET A 297 -6.05 -8.55 -14.38
N TYR A 298 -7.33 -8.47 -14.75
CA TYR A 298 -8.03 -7.20 -14.92
C TYR A 298 -8.24 -6.52 -13.55
N HIS A 299 -8.69 -7.28 -12.56
CA HIS A 299 -8.86 -6.81 -11.19
C HIS A 299 -7.54 -6.28 -10.62
N PHE A 300 -6.45 -7.05 -10.74
CA PHE A 300 -5.12 -6.67 -10.26
C PHE A 300 -4.63 -5.35 -10.87
N LEU A 301 -4.72 -5.21 -12.20
CA LEU A 301 -4.28 -3.98 -12.87
C LEU A 301 -5.14 -2.78 -12.50
N CYS A 302 -6.45 -2.98 -12.30
CA CYS A 302 -7.35 -1.94 -11.82
C CYS A 302 -7.07 -1.55 -10.36
N ASP A 303 -6.78 -2.48 -9.46
CA ASP A 303 -6.38 -2.14 -8.09
C ASP A 303 -5.05 -1.41 -8.04
N LEU A 304 -4.09 -1.81 -8.89
CA LEU A 304 -2.75 -1.27 -8.85
C LEU A 304 -2.69 0.24 -9.15
N GLN A 305 -3.67 0.80 -9.86
CA GLN A 305 -3.77 2.25 -10.08
C GLN A 305 -3.91 3.03 -8.76
N TYR A 306 -4.49 2.40 -7.74
CA TYR A 306 -4.74 2.98 -6.42
C TYR A 306 -3.61 2.75 -5.42
N GLN A 307 -2.53 2.08 -5.85
CA GLN A 307 -1.40 1.79 -4.98
C GLN A 307 -0.78 3.08 -4.43
N HIS A 308 -0.76 3.19 -3.09
CA HIS A 308 -0.14 4.30 -2.33
C HIS A 308 -0.69 5.69 -2.68
N VAL A 309 -1.95 5.77 -3.11
CA VAL A 309 -2.69 7.02 -3.27
C VAL A 309 -3.99 6.95 -2.47
N THR A 310 -4.55 8.09 -2.12
CA THR A 310 -5.93 8.18 -1.61
C THR A 310 -6.81 8.63 -2.76
N PRO A 311 -7.42 7.69 -3.49
CA PRO A 311 -8.04 8.00 -4.77
C PRO A 311 -9.43 8.58 -4.63
N SER A 312 -10.06 8.50 -3.47
CA SER A 312 -11.42 8.96 -3.27
C SER A 312 -11.59 9.73 -1.98
N TYR A 313 -12.53 10.66 -1.99
CA TYR A 313 -13.01 11.31 -0.79
C TYR A 313 -14.54 11.47 -0.87
N ASN A 314 -15.21 10.93 0.14
CA ASN A 314 -16.61 11.14 0.45
C ASN A 314 -16.75 11.31 1.97
N TRP A 315 -17.67 12.15 2.43
CA TRP A 315 -17.89 12.30 3.86
C TRP A 315 -18.44 11.01 4.46
N ASN A 316 -17.87 10.57 5.58
CA ASN A 316 -18.33 9.39 6.32
C ASN A 316 -18.43 9.73 7.81
N TRP A 317 -19.60 9.44 8.39
CA TRP A 317 -19.86 9.59 9.83
C TRP A 317 -19.22 8.49 10.70
N GLY A 318 -18.60 7.49 10.08
CA GLY A 318 -17.88 6.42 10.78
C GLY A 318 -18.78 5.70 11.77
N MET A 319 -18.32 5.60 13.02
CA MET A 319 -19.06 4.94 14.10
C MET A 319 -20.39 5.64 14.46
N PHE A 320 -20.60 6.89 14.03
CA PHE A 320 -21.81 7.66 14.32
C PHE A 320 -22.93 7.44 13.31
N VAL A 321 -22.71 6.61 12.27
CA VAL A 321 -23.70 6.36 11.19
C VAL A 321 -25.05 5.82 11.68
N ASN A 322 -25.12 5.26 12.89
CA ASN A 322 -26.36 4.71 13.46
C ASN A 322 -27.09 5.68 14.41
N TYR A 323 -26.65 6.94 14.53
CA TYR A 323 -27.39 7.95 15.29
C TYR A 323 -28.69 8.34 14.59
N GLU A 324 -29.73 8.61 15.38
CA GLU A 324 -31.07 8.98 14.87
C GLU A 324 -31.04 10.23 14.00
N TYR A 325 -30.26 11.23 14.38
CA TYR A 325 -30.10 12.46 13.65
C TYR A 325 -28.61 12.80 13.50
N LEU A 326 -28.23 13.18 12.29
CA LEU A 326 -26.91 13.66 11.94
C LEU A 326 -27.06 15.05 11.31
N PRO A 327 -26.54 16.12 11.93
CA PRO A 327 -26.60 17.48 11.39
C PRO A 327 -25.85 17.62 10.07
N ARG A 328 -26.11 18.72 9.35
CA ARG A 328 -25.33 19.08 8.16
C ARG A 328 -23.88 19.38 8.55
N ILE A 329 -22.92 19.00 7.71
CA ILE A 329 -21.52 19.39 7.85
C ILE A 329 -21.13 20.37 6.76
N MET A 330 -20.54 21.51 7.15
CA MET A 330 -20.00 22.49 6.21
C MET A 330 -18.58 22.94 6.58
N ILE A 331 -17.77 23.18 5.55
CA ILE A 331 -16.54 23.98 5.65
C ILE A 331 -16.69 25.16 4.69
N ASN A 332 -16.58 26.38 5.21
CA ASN A 332 -16.91 27.60 4.48
C ASN A 332 -18.30 27.49 3.82
N ASN A 333 -18.38 27.61 2.50
CA ASN A 333 -19.60 27.49 1.70
C ASN A 333 -19.78 26.10 1.06
N VAL A 334 -19.02 25.09 1.48
CA VAL A 334 -19.06 23.73 0.95
C VAL A 334 -19.73 22.79 1.94
N ILE A 335 -20.85 22.19 1.52
CA ILE A 335 -21.56 21.14 2.24
C ILE A 335 -20.86 19.82 1.95
N LEU A 336 -20.39 19.13 2.99
CA LEU A 336 -19.75 17.81 2.90
C LEU A 336 -20.73 16.68 3.23
N SER A 337 -21.67 16.94 4.15
CA SER A 337 -22.75 16.00 4.50
C SER A 337 -24.04 16.77 4.61
N ARG A 338 -25.09 16.23 4.00
CA ARG A 338 -26.48 16.63 4.25
C ARG A 338 -26.90 16.23 5.66
N ALA A 339 -27.82 16.99 6.25
CA ALA A 339 -28.54 16.55 7.43
C ALA A 339 -29.32 15.25 7.11
N SER A 340 -29.37 14.31 8.05
CA SER A 340 -30.04 13.03 7.83
C SER A 340 -30.65 12.43 9.08
N TRP A 341 -31.73 11.65 8.88
CA TRP A 341 -32.51 11.01 9.93
C TRP A 341 -32.58 9.50 9.70
N LEU A 342 -32.31 8.70 10.73
CA LEU A 342 -32.52 7.26 10.74
C LEU A 342 -33.93 6.97 11.22
N LEU A 343 -34.77 6.46 10.32
CA LEU A 343 -36.12 6.01 10.60
C LEU A 343 -36.06 4.53 10.97
N ASP A 344 -36.48 4.22 12.19
CA ASP A 344 -36.49 2.86 12.74
C ASP A 344 -37.93 2.43 13.00
N TYR A 345 -38.35 1.34 12.36
CA TYR A 345 -39.71 0.83 12.43
C TYR A 345 -40.15 0.56 13.88
N ASP A 346 -39.30 -0.10 14.68
CA ASP A 346 -39.65 -0.50 16.04
C ASP A 346 -39.77 0.73 16.95
N LYS A 347 -38.92 1.75 16.74
CA LYS A 347 -39.01 3.02 17.48
C LYS A 347 -40.22 3.85 17.08
N ILE A 348 -40.56 3.91 15.79
CA ILE A 348 -41.66 4.71 15.26
C ILE A 348 -43.00 4.16 15.73
N PHE A 349 -43.20 2.85 15.58
CA PHE A 349 -44.50 2.24 15.87
C PHE A 349 -44.60 1.75 17.32
N ASN A 350 -43.51 1.33 17.97
CA ASN A 350 -43.46 0.96 19.40
C ASN A 350 -44.69 0.15 19.87
N GLY A 351 -45.01 -0.94 19.17
CA GLY A 351 -46.17 -1.81 19.44
C GLY A 351 -47.54 -1.31 18.91
N LYS A 352 -47.62 -0.09 18.37
CA LYS A 352 -48.81 0.40 17.63
C LYS A 352 -48.93 -0.29 16.27
N LYS A 353 -50.15 -0.37 15.74
CA LYS A 353 -50.37 -0.85 14.36
C LYS A 353 -49.73 0.13 13.37
N ALA A 354 -48.87 -0.38 12.49
CA ALA A 354 -48.25 0.43 11.45
C ALA A 354 -49.30 1.09 10.55
N SER A 355 -49.20 2.41 10.39
CA SER A 355 -50.09 3.20 9.54
C SER A 355 -49.40 4.48 9.06
N ILE A 356 -49.80 4.96 7.88
CA ILE A 356 -49.27 6.18 7.29
C ILE A 356 -49.51 7.40 8.20
N GLN A 357 -50.63 7.44 8.94
CA GLN A 357 -50.94 8.54 9.84
C GLN A 357 -49.92 8.64 10.98
N VAL A 358 -49.65 7.53 11.67
CA VAL A 358 -48.62 7.47 12.74
C VAL A 358 -47.24 7.81 12.18
N PHE A 359 -46.94 7.35 10.96
CA PHE A 359 -45.68 7.67 10.30
C PHE A 359 -45.55 9.17 10.03
N LYS A 360 -46.59 9.81 9.48
CA LYS A 360 -46.61 11.26 9.20
C LYS A 360 -46.48 12.10 10.47
N GLU A 361 -47.13 11.68 11.56
CA GLU A 361 -47.00 12.32 12.88
C GLU A 361 -45.55 12.26 13.38
N TYR A 362 -44.90 11.10 13.25
CA TYR A 362 -43.50 10.93 13.62
C TYR A 362 -42.55 11.83 12.80
N LEU A 363 -42.75 11.90 11.47
CA LEU A 363 -41.95 12.79 10.61
C LEU A 363 -42.08 14.26 11.06
N THR A 364 -43.29 14.67 11.45
CA THR A 364 -43.57 16.02 11.95
C THR A 364 -42.92 16.25 13.32
N GLU A 365 -43.02 15.30 14.25
CA GLU A 365 -42.41 15.36 15.58
C GLU A 365 -40.88 15.50 15.51
N LYS A 366 -40.25 14.80 14.56
CA LYS A 366 -38.79 14.84 14.36
C LYS A 366 -38.32 15.98 13.47
N ASN A 367 -39.20 16.93 13.13
CA ASN A 367 -38.91 18.07 12.26
C ASN A 367 -38.27 17.68 10.92
N ILE A 368 -38.69 16.55 10.34
CA ILE A 368 -38.19 16.12 9.04
C ILE A 368 -38.80 17.05 7.96
N PRO A 369 -38.00 17.64 7.06
CA PRO A 369 -38.49 18.59 6.06
C PRO A 369 -39.63 18.03 5.19
N GLU A 370 -40.51 18.90 4.70
CA GLU A 370 -41.60 18.52 3.80
C GLU A 370 -41.12 17.78 2.53
N ILE A 371 -39.89 18.07 2.12
CA ILE A 371 -39.20 17.35 1.05
C ILE A 371 -37.93 16.74 1.62
N CYS A 372 -37.92 15.43 1.76
CA CYS A 372 -36.73 14.66 2.12
C CYS A 372 -36.29 13.80 0.93
N VAL A 373 -35.10 13.22 1.02
CA VAL A 373 -34.51 12.36 0.00
C VAL A 373 -34.26 11.00 0.61
N PHE A 374 -34.84 9.98 0.01
CA PHE A 374 -34.54 8.59 0.31
C PHE A 374 -33.44 8.10 -0.65
N THR A 375 -32.48 7.32 -0.15
CA THR A 375 -31.39 6.79 -0.98
C THR A 375 -31.30 5.28 -0.90
N GLU A 376 -31.22 4.63 -2.06
CA GLU A 376 -30.91 3.20 -2.18
C GLU A 376 -29.68 3.04 -3.06
N LYS A 377 -28.55 2.69 -2.45
CA LYS A 377 -27.23 2.71 -3.11
C LYS A 377 -26.96 4.11 -3.70
N ASP A 378 -26.75 4.20 -5.02
CA ASP A 378 -26.46 5.44 -5.73
C ASP A 378 -27.71 6.18 -6.22
N MET A 379 -28.91 5.63 -6.00
CA MET A 379 -30.16 6.23 -6.44
C MET A 379 -30.76 7.13 -5.35
N GLU A 380 -31.14 8.34 -5.73
CA GLU A 380 -31.83 9.29 -4.86
C GLU A 380 -33.28 9.47 -5.32
N LEU A 381 -34.23 9.38 -4.38
CA LEU A 381 -35.65 9.61 -4.61
C LEU A 381 -36.15 10.73 -3.69
N PRO A 382 -36.52 11.90 -4.23
CA PRO A 382 -37.21 12.93 -3.48
C PRO A 382 -38.60 12.45 -3.03
N VAL A 383 -38.90 12.59 -1.75
CA VAL A 383 -40.17 12.25 -1.13
C VAL A 383 -40.83 13.51 -0.61
N PHE A 384 -42.04 13.77 -1.08
CA PHE A 384 -42.88 14.87 -0.63
C PHE A 384 -43.82 14.35 0.46
N THR A 385 -43.63 14.75 1.72
CA THR A 385 -44.41 14.22 2.85
C THR A 385 -45.88 14.68 2.84
N ASN A 386 -46.19 15.73 2.07
CA ASN A 386 -47.54 16.21 1.81
C ASN A 386 -48.23 15.47 0.64
N ASN A 387 -47.50 14.70 -0.17
CA ASN A 387 -48.03 13.89 -1.26
C ASN A 387 -48.28 12.45 -0.77
N ALA A 388 -49.53 11.98 -0.87
CA ALA A 388 -49.91 10.68 -0.37
C ALA A 388 -49.12 9.52 -1.02
N LEU A 389 -48.92 9.56 -2.34
CA LEU A 389 -48.22 8.50 -3.07
C LEU A 389 -46.72 8.46 -2.73
N SER A 390 -46.07 9.64 -2.67
CA SER A 390 -44.66 9.72 -2.27
C SER A 390 -44.43 9.20 -0.86
N LEU A 391 -45.31 9.56 0.08
CA LEU A 391 -45.22 9.12 1.46
C LEU A 391 -45.48 7.62 1.62
N GLU A 392 -46.41 7.06 0.83
CA GLU A 392 -46.71 5.62 0.78
C GLU A 392 -45.49 4.81 0.32
N ILE A 393 -44.78 5.28 -0.72
CA ILE A 393 -43.53 4.63 -1.19
C ILE A 393 -42.48 4.56 -0.08
N LEU A 394 -42.27 5.67 0.64
CA LEU A 394 -41.32 5.71 1.75
C LEU A 394 -41.75 4.78 2.90
N PHE A 395 -43.04 4.76 3.21
CA PHE A 395 -43.61 3.91 4.25
C PHE A 395 -43.46 2.42 3.93
N ASP A 396 -43.80 1.99 2.71
CA ASP A 396 -43.65 0.61 2.25
C ASP A 396 -42.19 0.15 2.32
N HIS A 397 -41.25 1.03 1.98
CA HIS A 397 -39.84 0.72 2.08
C HIS A 397 -39.40 0.53 3.54
N LEU A 398 -39.84 1.39 4.46
CA LEU A 398 -39.61 1.22 5.90
C LEU A 398 -40.18 -0.10 6.43
N LEU A 399 -41.37 -0.51 5.98
CA LEU A 399 -41.99 -1.77 6.38
C LEU A 399 -41.13 -2.98 6.02
N LYS A 400 -40.46 -2.92 4.86
CA LYS A 400 -39.62 -4.00 4.32
C LYS A 400 -38.24 -4.05 4.96
N GLU A 401 -37.53 -2.93 5.00
CA GLU A 401 -36.12 -2.87 5.43
C GLU A 401 -35.96 -2.64 6.95
N LYS A 402 -37.04 -2.25 7.65
CA LYS A 402 -37.10 -1.94 9.10
C LYS A 402 -36.29 -0.73 9.57
N GLN A 403 -35.20 -0.40 8.90
CA GLN A 403 -34.40 0.79 9.15
C GLN A 403 -34.01 1.45 7.83
N ILE A 404 -34.28 2.75 7.71
CA ILE A 404 -33.97 3.53 6.50
C ILE A 404 -33.42 4.90 6.90
N ARG A 405 -32.42 5.41 6.17
CA ARG A 405 -31.91 6.77 6.36
C ARG A 405 -32.48 7.69 5.29
N VAL A 406 -33.05 8.82 5.72
CA VAL A 406 -33.52 9.89 4.84
C VAL A 406 -32.65 11.12 5.02
N LEU A 407 -32.46 11.89 3.95
CA LEU A 407 -31.61 13.07 3.89
C LEU A 407 -32.46 14.32 3.63
N GLU A 408 -31.94 15.49 3.96
CA GLU A 408 -32.56 16.73 3.54
C GLU A 408 -32.48 16.95 2.02
N ASN A 409 -33.44 17.69 1.47
CA ASN A 409 -33.37 18.16 0.08
C ASN A 409 -32.81 19.59 0.00
N LEU A 410 -31.58 19.72 -0.50
CA LEU A 410 -30.92 21.02 -0.67
C LEU A 410 -31.59 21.90 -1.74
N SER A 411 -32.22 21.31 -2.76
CA SER A 411 -32.90 22.07 -3.82
C SER A 411 -34.15 22.80 -3.32
N GLY A 412 -34.70 22.41 -2.17
CA GLY A 412 -35.79 23.13 -1.51
C GLY A 412 -35.32 24.30 -0.65
N GLN A 413 -34.03 24.38 -0.34
CA GLN A 413 -33.45 25.38 0.56
C GLN A 413 -32.57 26.40 -0.17
N TYR A 414 -31.97 26.00 -1.29
CA TYR A 414 -31.09 26.82 -2.11
C TYR A 414 -31.59 26.91 -3.55
N LYS A 415 -31.21 27.99 -4.24
CA LYS A 415 -31.59 28.19 -5.64
C LYS A 415 -30.57 27.56 -6.57
N THR A 416 -31.01 26.79 -7.55
CA THR A 416 -30.10 26.23 -8.58
C THR A 416 -29.48 27.35 -9.45
N VAL A 417 -28.21 27.19 -9.81
CA VAL A 417 -27.51 28.07 -10.76
C VAL A 417 -27.85 27.75 -12.22
N THR A 418 -28.44 26.58 -12.49
CA THR A 418 -28.68 26.11 -13.87
C THR A 418 -30.05 26.56 -14.37
N LYS A 419 -30.05 27.28 -15.50
CA LYS A 419 -31.24 27.84 -16.14
C LYS A 419 -31.21 27.54 -17.63
N ASP A 420 -32.37 27.32 -18.23
CA ASP A 420 -32.49 27.23 -19.70
C ASP A 420 -32.61 28.63 -20.35
N GLU A 421 -32.68 28.67 -21.68
CA GLU A 421 -32.82 29.91 -22.46
C GLU A 421 -34.09 30.72 -22.13
N ASN A 422 -35.13 30.05 -21.61
CA ASN A 422 -36.36 30.69 -21.17
C ASN A 422 -36.31 31.13 -19.70
N GLY A 423 -35.20 30.89 -19.01
CA GLY A 423 -35.00 31.21 -17.60
C GLY A 423 -35.60 30.17 -16.64
N ASN A 424 -36.09 29.01 -17.11
CA ASN A 424 -36.59 27.97 -16.21
C ASN A 424 -35.43 27.33 -15.47
N LEU A 425 -35.64 27.03 -14.19
CA LEU A 425 -34.62 26.47 -13.31
C LEU A 425 -34.57 24.94 -13.43
N HIS A 426 -33.37 24.38 -13.44
CA HIS A 426 -33.14 22.93 -13.54
C HIS A 426 -32.20 22.43 -12.44
N SER A 427 -32.41 21.21 -11.94
CA SER A 427 -31.45 20.53 -11.07
C SER A 427 -30.13 20.30 -11.81
N ASN A 428 -29.02 20.29 -11.07
CA ASN A 428 -27.68 20.19 -11.63
C ASN A 428 -26.80 19.20 -10.87
N GLU A 429 -25.89 18.58 -11.61
CA GLU A 429 -24.70 17.91 -11.11
C GLU A 429 -23.55 18.33 -12.05
N PHE A 430 -22.45 18.80 -11.48
CA PHE A 430 -21.25 19.19 -12.20
C PHE A 430 -20.12 18.22 -11.86
N LEU A 431 -19.49 17.67 -12.88
CA LEU A 431 -18.28 16.88 -12.74
C LEU A 431 -17.07 17.76 -13.07
N ILE A 432 -16.30 18.12 -12.05
CA ILE A 432 -15.20 19.07 -12.14
C ILE A 432 -13.88 18.31 -12.11
N PRO A 433 -13.14 18.19 -13.23
CA PRO A 433 -11.79 17.65 -13.22
C PRO A 433 -10.81 18.67 -12.62
N TRP A 434 -9.81 18.19 -11.88
CA TRP A 434 -8.77 19.06 -11.30
C TRP A 434 -7.43 18.34 -11.15
N HIS A 435 -6.36 19.16 -11.15
CA HIS A 435 -4.98 18.70 -10.95
C HIS A 435 -4.42 19.16 -9.61
N ASN A 436 -3.73 18.25 -8.91
CA ASN A 436 -3.00 18.52 -7.69
C ASN A 436 -1.50 18.74 -7.96
N PHE A 437 -1.11 19.99 -8.18
CA PHE A 437 0.29 20.35 -8.39
C PHE A 437 1.19 20.17 -7.15
N SER A 438 0.61 19.92 -5.97
CA SER A 438 1.37 19.59 -4.75
C SER A 438 1.65 18.09 -4.60
N SER A 439 1.13 17.25 -5.51
CA SER A 439 1.35 15.81 -5.48
C SER A 439 2.85 15.49 -5.57
N LYS A 440 3.31 14.56 -4.73
CA LYS A 440 4.72 14.17 -4.68
C LYS A 440 4.99 13.16 -5.79
N LYS A 441 5.89 13.51 -6.72
CA LYS A 441 6.45 12.53 -7.66
C LYS A 441 7.18 11.46 -6.85
N LYS A 442 6.90 10.19 -7.13
CA LYS A 442 7.71 9.11 -6.58
C LYS A 442 9.02 9.03 -7.34
N ASP A 443 10.10 8.69 -6.62
CA ASP A 443 11.40 8.52 -7.23
C ASP A 443 11.36 7.42 -8.30
N LYS A 444 11.94 7.73 -9.46
CA LYS A 444 12.15 6.74 -10.52
C LYS A 444 13.00 5.62 -9.94
N LEU A 445 12.47 4.39 -9.93
CA LEU A 445 13.26 3.24 -9.54
C LEU A 445 14.22 2.88 -10.67
N THR A 446 15.50 2.74 -10.36
CA THR A 446 16.46 2.18 -11.30
C THR A 446 16.18 0.69 -11.46
N LEU A 447 15.80 0.29 -12.67
CA LEU A 447 15.47 -1.10 -13.00
C LEU A 447 16.71 -1.73 -13.65
N PHE A 448 17.40 -2.60 -12.91
CA PHE A 448 18.49 -3.42 -13.44
C PHE A 448 17.94 -4.81 -13.74
N PRO A 449 17.75 -5.17 -15.03
CA PRO A 449 17.31 -6.52 -15.37
C PRO A 449 18.41 -7.53 -15.04
N VAL A 450 18.04 -8.59 -14.32
CA VAL A 450 18.93 -9.74 -14.05
C VAL A 450 19.03 -10.60 -15.30
N LYS A 451 20.25 -10.96 -15.74
CA LYS A 451 20.45 -11.74 -16.97
C LYS A 451 20.26 -13.25 -16.77
N ASN A 452 20.23 -13.73 -15.52
CA ASN A 452 20.07 -15.13 -15.13
C ASN A 452 21.13 -16.10 -15.73
N THR A 453 22.39 -15.66 -15.73
CA THR A 453 23.60 -16.37 -16.13
C THR A 453 24.20 -17.27 -15.03
N VAL A 454 23.80 -17.07 -13.77
CA VAL A 454 24.21 -17.91 -12.63
C VAL A 454 23.07 -18.78 -12.13
N VAL A 455 23.40 -19.91 -11.52
CA VAL A 455 22.41 -20.83 -10.95
C VAL A 455 21.77 -20.18 -9.72
N ARG A 456 20.44 -20.03 -9.76
CA ARG A 456 19.65 -19.42 -8.67
C ARG A 456 19.20 -20.42 -7.62
N ASN A 457 18.66 -21.56 -8.07
CA ASN A 457 17.96 -22.51 -7.21
C ASN A 457 18.79 -23.78 -7.02
N PHE A 458 19.01 -24.15 -5.77
CA PHE A 458 19.71 -25.35 -5.33
C PHE A 458 18.73 -26.23 -4.57
N VAL A 459 18.21 -27.24 -5.25
CA VAL A 459 17.29 -28.22 -4.64
C VAL A 459 18.03 -29.14 -3.66
N PRO A 460 17.32 -29.76 -2.70
CA PRO A 460 17.90 -30.82 -1.88
C PRO A 460 18.61 -31.87 -2.72
N GLY A 461 19.86 -32.19 -2.36
CA GLY A 461 20.73 -33.10 -3.12
C GLY A 461 21.66 -32.42 -4.14
N SER A 462 21.54 -31.11 -4.36
CA SER A 462 22.55 -30.34 -5.10
C SER A 462 23.80 -30.05 -4.23
N GLU A 463 24.73 -29.23 -4.74
CA GLU A 463 25.96 -28.87 -4.02
C GLU A 463 25.72 -28.08 -2.72
N TRP A 464 24.58 -27.39 -2.62
CA TRP A 464 24.18 -26.66 -1.42
C TRP A 464 23.14 -27.46 -0.62
N LEU A 465 23.47 -27.73 0.65
CA LEU A 465 22.52 -28.24 1.63
C LEU A 465 21.97 -27.09 2.47
N PHE A 466 20.66 -26.90 2.49
CA PHE A 466 19.99 -25.82 3.20
C PHE A 466 18.96 -26.36 4.19
N TYR A 467 19.15 -26.03 5.47
CA TYR A 467 18.27 -26.42 6.55
C TYR A 467 17.62 -25.21 7.23
N LYS A 468 16.32 -25.33 7.50
CA LYS A 468 15.57 -24.48 8.44
C LYS A 468 15.43 -25.24 9.77
N ILE A 469 15.97 -24.68 10.84
CA ILE A 469 15.97 -25.25 12.19
C ILE A 469 15.11 -24.35 13.08
N TYR A 470 13.89 -24.79 13.39
CA TYR A 470 12.91 -23.99 14.12
C TYR A 470 13.13 -24.12 15.63
N CYS A 471 13.45 -22.98 16.26
CA CYS A 471 13.77 -22.88 17.68
C CYS A 471 13.53 -21.45 18.19
N SER A 472 13.35 -21.29 19.50
CA SER A 472 13.21 -19.95 20.10
C SER A 472 14.50 -19.13 20.00
N THR A 473 14.35 -17.80 20.00
CA THR A 473 15.49 -16.86 19.95
C THR A 473 16.46 -17.05 21.11
N LYS A 474 15.97 -17.42 22.30
CA LYS A 474 16.77 -17.67 23.51
C LYS A 474 17.79 -18.81 23.36
N VAL A 475 17.50 -19.78 22.50
CA VAL A 475 18.33 -20.99 22.34
C VAL A 475 19.14 -20.95 21.03
N SER A 476 18.75 -20.09 20.09
CA SER A 476 19.38 -20.00 18.77
C SER A 476 20.90 -19.80 18.84
N ASP A 477 21.37 -18.93 19.73
CA ASP A 477 22.80 -18.63 19.90
C ASP A 477 23.60 -19.85 20.37
N GLN A 478 23.03 -20.61 21.32
CA GLN A 478 23.64 -21.85 21.82
C GLN A 478 23.75 -22.89 20.70
N ILE A 479 22.68 -23.13 19.93
CA ILE A 479 22.69 -24.09 18.82
C ILE A 479 23.73 -23.68 17.76
N ILE A 480 23.77 -22.40 17.39
CA ILE A 480 24.72 -21.88 16.40
C ILE A 480 26.17 -22.05 16.90
N LYS A 481 26.48 -21.56 18.09
CA LYS A 481 27.84 -21.42 18.63
C LYS A 481 28.44 -22.75 19.10
N ASP A 482 27.63 -23.60 19.71
CA ASP A 482 28.09 -24.82 20.37
C ASP A 482 27.91 -26.09 19.55
N THR A 483 27.00 -26.08 18.58
CA THR A 483 26.69 -27.24 17.75
C THR A 483 27.08 -26.99 16.30
N ILE A 484 26.40 -26.06 15.63
CA ILE A 484 26.57 -25.82 14.18
C ILE A 484 28.01 -25.39 13.87
N TYR A 485 28.53 -24.39 14.58
CA TYR A 485 29.87 -23.86 14.35
C TYR A 485 30.97 -24.91 14.56
N LYS A 486 30.89 -25.70 15.65
CA LYS A 486 31.87 -26.75 15.94
C LYS A 486 31.84 -27.84 14.86
N PHE A 487 30.64 -28.25 14.46
CA PHE A 487 30.44 -29.25 13.41
C PHE A 487 30.97 -28.76 12.06
N ALA A 488 30.57 -27.55 11.64
CA ALA A 488 30.99 -26.96 10.38
C ALA A 488 32.50 -26.81 10.27
N ASN A 489 33.18 -26.33 11.32
CA ASN A 489 34.64 -26.25 11.35
C ASN A 489 35.32 -27.62 11.22
N GLY A 490 34.73 -28.67 11.80
CA GLY A 490 35.20 -30.04 11.63
C GLY A 490 35.11 -30.52 10.18
N LEU A 491 34.01 -30.18 9.49
CA LEU A 491 33.80 -30.53 8.09
C LEU A 491 34.71 -29.76 7.13
N VAL A 492 34.93 -28.47 7.37
CA VAL A 492 35.87 -27.65 6.59
C VAL A 492 37.29 -28.23 6.69
N LYS A 493 37.74 -28.57 7.91
CA LYS A 493 39.08 -29.18 8.11
C LYS A 493 39.23 -30.53 7.40
N LYS A 494 38.16 -31.31 7.30
CA LYS A 494 38.13 -32.59 6.56
C LYS A 494 37.96 -32.42 5.06
N GLY A 495 37.74 -31.20 4.56
CA GLY A 495 37.49 -30.93 3.14
C GLY A 495 36.15 -31.47 2.63
N ILE A 496 35.15 -31.66 3.51
CA ILE A 496 33.81 -32.16 3.14
C ILE A 496 32.92 -31.01 2.64
N ILE A 497 33.12 -29.81 3.19
CA ILE A 497 32.43 -28.59 2.78
C ILE A 497 33.44 -27.49 2.43
N LYS A 498 33.10 -26.65 1.45
CA LYS A 498 33.88 -25.48 1.02
C LYS A 498 33.56 -24.24 1.83
N LYS A 499 32.27 -24.03 2.11
CA LYS A 499 31.73 -22.83 2.78
C LYS A 499 30.50 -23.24 3.59
N TRP A 500 30.20 -22.47 4.63
CA TRP A 500 28.92 -22.55 5.31
C TRP A 500 28.54 -21.17 5.83
N PHE A 501 27.26 -20.88 5.98
CA PHE A 501 26.84 -19.68 6.68
C PHE A 501 25.45 -19.87 7.26
N PHE A 502 25.11 -19.04 8.23
CA PHE A 502 23.77 -19.01 8.82
C PHE A 502 23.15 -17.63 8.72
N ILE A 503 21.82 -17.57 8.78
CA ILE A 503 21.04 -16.36 9.01
C ILE A 503 19.91 -16.70 9.99
N ARG A 504 19.39 -15.71 10.70
CA ARG A 504 18.20 -15.86 11.55
C ARG A 504 16.98 -15.30 10.81
N TYR A 505 15.87 -16.01 10.88
CA TYR A 505 14.66 -15.65 10.12
C TYR A 505 13.40 -15.89 10.97
N SER A 506 12.32 -15.22 10.59
CA SER A 506 11.00 -15.34 11.24
C SER A 506 9.95 -15.43 10.15
N ASP A 507 9.64 -16.65 9.68
CA ASP A 507 8.48 -16.91 8.80
C ASP A 507 8.31 -18.43 8.53
N PRO A 508 7.17 -19.07 8.89
CA PRO A 508 6.09 -18.54 9.72
C PRO A 508 6.52 -18.33 11.18
N ASP A 509 7.52 -19.08 11.64
CA ASP A 509 8.06 -19.05 13.00
C ASP A 509 9.56 -18.70 13.02
N MET A 510 10.09 -18.39 14.20
CA MET A 510 11.52 -18.15 14.43
C MET A 510 12.36 -19.40 14.12
N HIS A 511 13.37 -19.24 13.27
CA HIS A 511 14.26 -20.33 12.87
C HIS A 511 15.66 -19.87 12.44
N ILE A 512 16.61 -20.78 12.52
CA ILE A 512 17.95 -20.64 11.94
C ILE A 512 17.92 -21.22 10.52
N ARG A 513 18.44 -20.47 9.56
CA ARG A 513 18.68 -20.94 8.19
C ARG A 513 20.17 -21.19 8.03
N VAL A 514 20.58 -22.46 7.98
CA VAL A 514 21.99 -22.84 7.82
C VAL A 514 22.21 -23.47 6.45
N ARG A 515 23.28 -23.06 5.78
CA ARG A 515 23.64 -23.51 4.43
C ARG A 515 25.06 -24.05 4.41
N PHE A 516 25.28 -25.17 3.74
CA PHE A 516 26.57 -25.81 3.55
C PHE A 516 26.82 -26.04 2.07
N LEU A 517 27.95 -25.53 1.54
CA LEU A 517 28.42 -25.85 0.20
C LEU A 517 29.34 -27.06 0.27
N THR A 518 28.93 -28.17 -0.29
CA THR A 518 29.66 -29.44 -0.27
C THR A 518 30.80 -29.48 -1.29
N THR A 519 31.84 -30.29 -1.04
CA THR A 519 32.92 -30.54 -2.02
C THR A 519 32.58 -31.65 -3.01
N SER A 520 31.68 -32.55 -2.64
CA SER A 520 31.17 -33.65 -3.45
C SER A 520 29.68 -33.80 -3.23
N GLN A 521 28.96 -34.47 -4.15
CA GLN A 521 27.54 -34.78 -4.00
C GLN A 521 27.28 -35.92 -2.98
N ASP A 522 28.18 -36.13 -2.02
CA ASP A 522 28.00 -37.14 -0.98
C ASP A 522 26.85 -36.74 -0.03
N HIS A 523 25.71 -37.42 -0.19
CA HIS A 523 24.50 -37.18 0.58
C HIS A 523 24.57 -37.69 2.04
N THR A 524 25.66 -38.33 2.46
CA THR A 524 25.83 -38.80 3.85
C THR A 524 25.91 -37.66 4.86
N LEU A 525 26.27 -36.45 4.44
CA LEU A 525 26.30 -35.28 5.31
C LEU A 525 24.90 -34.95 5.88
N SER A 526 23.84 -35.21 5.12
CA SER A 526 22.48 -34.95 5.58
C SER A 526 22.10 -35.79 6.79
N SER A 527 22.50 -37.07 6.83
CA SER A 527 22.22 -37.94 7.99
C SER A 527 23.02 -37.50 9.23
N GLN A 528 24.27 -37.05 9.05
CA GLN A 528 25.08 -36.51 10.14
C GLN A 528 24.45 -35.27 10.78
N ILE A 529 23.87 -34.37 9.97
CA ILE A 529 23.17 -33.17 10.47
C ILE A 529 21.93 -33.56 11.29
N TYR A 530 21.14 -34.52 10.83
CA TYR A 530 19.98 -35.00 11.60
C TYR A 530 20.42 -35.64 12.93
N GLN A 531 21.46 -36.48 12.92
CA GLN A 531 22.00 -37.08 14.16
C GLN A 531 22.52 -36.02 15.14
N LEU A 532 23.18 -34.97 14.63
CA LEU A 532 23.68 -33.85 15.43
C LEU A 532 22.55 -33.10 16.15
N LEU A 533 21.42 -32.93 15.47
CA LEU A 533 20.27 -32.16 15.96
C LEU A 533 19.22 -33.02 16.69
N ASP A 534 19.27 -34.34 16.58
CA ASP A 534 18.29 -35.27 17.16
C ASP A 534 18.09 -35.04 18.66
N LYS A 535 19.18 -34.93 19.43
CA LYS A 535 19.08 -34.69 20.90
C LYS A 535 18.28 -33.43 21.23
N TYR A 536 18.35 -32.39 20.40
CA TYR A 536 17.66 -31.12 20.61
C TYR A 536 16.18 -31.18 20.25
N LEU A 537 15.83 -32.07 19.31
CA LEU A 537 14.47 -32.30 18.84
C LEU A 537 13.72 -33.31 19.73
N THR A 538 14.36 -34.40 20.15
CA THR A 538 13.69 -35.54 20.80
C THR A 538 13.86 -35.59 22.31
N ARG A 539 15.00 -35.14 22.85
CA ARG A 539 15.29 -35.21 24.30
C ARG A 539 15.11 -33.85 24.98
N GLU A 540 15.75 -32.82 24.44
CA GLU A 540 15.72 -31.47 25.03
C GLU A 540 14.50 -30.64 24.59
N MET A 541 13.85 -31.00 23.47
CA MET A 541 12.65 -30.32 22.93
C MET A 541 12.81 -28.80 22.71
N ILE A 542 14.04 -28.34 22.45
CA ILE A 542 14.35 -26.92 22.20
C ILE A 542 14.35 -26.57 20.70
N ILE A 543 14.39 -27.59 19.84
CA ILE A 543 14.05 -27.51 18.42
C ILE A 543 12.71 -28.22 18.25
N HIS A 544 11.75 -27.63 17.53
CA HIS A 544 10.45 -28.27 17.30
C HIS A 544 10.21 -28.71 15.85
N LYS A 545 11.04 -28.25 14.91
CA LYS A 545 10.95 -28.65 13.48
C LYS A 545 12.29 -28.46 12.78
N ILE A 546 12.65 -29.40 11.91
CA ILE A 546 13.81 -29.31 11.02
C ILE A 546 13.32 -29.57 9.59
N VAL A 547 13.66 -28.69 8.65
CA VAL A 547 13.25 -28.80 7.24
C VAL A 547 14.49 -28.70 6.35
N LEU A 548 14.65 -29.66 5.45
CA LEU A 548 15.57 -29.59 4.32
C LEU A 548 14.85 -28.90 3.16
N ASP A 549 15.41 -27.81 2.63
CA ASP A 549 14.71 -26.90 1.72
C ASP A 549 15.59 -26.49 0.52
N THR A 550 14.98 -25.81 -0.46
CA THR A 550 15.65 -25.27 -1.65
C THR A 550 16.35 -23.96 -1.32
N TYR A 551 17.66 -23.86 -1.60
CA TYR A 551 18.37 -22.59 -1.48
C TYR A 551 18.17 -21.76 -2.75
N ASN A 552 17.45 -20.65 -2.62
CA ASN A 552 17.30 -19.63 -3.65
C ASN A 552 18.25 -18.46 -3.37
N ARG A 553 19.12 -18.13 -4.34
CA ARG A 553 20.05 -16.98 -4.25
C ARG A 553 19.32 -15.65 -4.50
N GLU A 554 19.56 -14.68 -3.62
CA GLU A 554 19.07 -13.28 -3.72
C GLU A 554 19.90 -12.47 -4.73
N ILE A 555 19.85 -12.85 -6.02
CA ILE A 555 20.69 -12.26 -7.08
C ILE A 555 20.43 -10.75 -7.25
N GLU A 556 19.17 -10.34 -7.14
CA GLU A 556 18.75 -8.94 -7.24
C GLU A 556 19.40 -8.05 -6.17
N ARG A 557 19.63 -8.62 -4.98
CA ARG A 557 20.24 -7.94 -3.85
C ARG A 557 21.76 -7.93 -3.92
N TYR A 558 22.36 -9.06 -4.27
CA TYR A 558 23.81 -9.28 -4.18
C TYR A 558 24.55 -9.20 -5.51
N GLY A 559 23.85 -8.98 -6.61
CA GLY A 559 24.41 -8.88 -7.95
C GLY A 559 24.82 -10.24 -8.51
N GLU A 560 24.57 -10.43 -9.80
CA GLU A 560 24.86 -11.67 -10.52
C GLU A 560 26.35 -12.01 -10.58
N THR A 561 27.20 -11.02 -10.81
CA THR A 561 28.66 -11.21 -10.86
C THR A 561 29.32 -11.23 -9.49
N THR A 562 28.60 -10.93 -8.42
CA THR A 562 29.14 -10.76 -7.06
C THR A 562 28.52 -11.69 -6.01
N ILE A 563 27.52 -12.49 -6.37
CA ILE A 563 26.83 -13.40 -5.45
C ILE A 563 27.78 -14.40 -4.79
N ASP A 564 28.72 -14.98 -5.55
CA ASP A 564 29.67 -15.98 -5.03
C ASP A 564 30.70 -15.34 -4.07
N GLN A 565 31.11 -14.09 -4.33
CA GLN A 565 31.94 -13.28 -3.42
C GLN A 565 31.18 -13.00 -2.13
N MET A 566 29.91 -12.59 -2.23
CA MET A 566 29.06 -12.32 -1.07
C MET A 566 28.81 -13.56 -0.21
N GLU A 567 28.56 -14.73 -0.81
CA GLU A 567 28.47 -16.01 -0.09
C GLU A 567 29.77 -16.36 0.66
N SER A 568 30.92 -16.01 0.08
CA SER A 568 32.23 -16.19 0.73
C SER A 568 32.41 -15.24 1.91
N ILE A 569 31.98 -13.99 1.77
CA ILE A 569 31.95 -13.02 2.87
C ILE A 569 31.03 -13.51 3.99
N PHE A 570 29.83 -14.00 3.66
CA PHE A 570 28.89 -14.55 4.64
C PHE A 570 29.42 -15.76 5.41
N TYR A 571 30.25 -16.57 4.78
CA TYR A 571 30.93 -17.66 5.47
C TYR A 571 31.89 -17.13 6.55
N PHE A 572 32.83 -16.27 6.18
CA PHE A 572 33.79 -15.73 7.15
C PHE A 572 33.14 -14.82 8.19
N ASP A 573 32.06 -14.14 7.82
CA ASP A 573 31.23 -13.37 8.74
C ASP A 573 30.51 -14.26 9.76
N SER A 574 30.00 -15.42 9.33
CA SER A 574 29.39 -16.40 10.24
C SER A 574 30.41 -16.96 11.24
N GLU A 575 31.62 -17.28 10.78
CA GLU A 575 32.72 -17.69 11.68
C GLU A 575 33.06 -16.58 12.68
N CYS A 576 33.20 -15.35 12.20
CA CYS A 576 33.51 -14.18 13.00
C CYS A 576 32.45 -13.97 14.09
N VAL A 577 31.17 -13.95 13.73
CA VAL A 577 30.08 -13.73 14.69
C VAL A 577 30.02 -14.84 15.74
N CYS A 578 30.24 -16.11 15.37
CA CYS A 578 30.35 -17.19 16.35
C CYS A 578 31.50 -16.98 17.35
N GLN A 579 32.62 -16.39 16.91
CA GLN A 579 33.74 -16.06 17.80
C GLN A 579 33.43 -14.83 18.65
N LEU A 580 32.82 -13.79 18.09
CA LEU A 580 32.39 -12.59 18.84
C LEU A 580 31.40 -12.95 19.94
N MET A 581 30.43 -13.84 19.67
CA MET A 581 29.48 -14.32 20.68
C MET A 581 30.15 -15.12 21.80
N LYS A 582 31.25 -15.83 21.51
CA LYS A 582 32.04 -16.53 22.54
C LYS A 582 32.86 -15.55 23.37
N GLU A 583 33.52 -14.60 22.71
CA GLU A 583 34.35 -13.60 23.38
C GLU A 583 33.51 -12.72 24.29
N ALA A 584 32.38 -12.20 23.80
CA ALA A 584 31.45 -11.38 24.57
C ALA A 584 30.87 -12.11 25.80
N GLU A 585 30.63 -13.43 25.70
CA GLU A 585 30.21 -14.23 26.85
C GLU A 585 31.36 -14.47 27.83
N TYR A 586 32.57 -14.71 27.33
CA TYR A 586 33.77 -14.93 28.15
C TYR A 586 34.20 -13.68 28.93
N THR A 587 34.09 -12.50 28.30
CA THR A 587 34.45 -11.21 28.91
C THR A 587 33.29 -10.54 29.64
N GLU A 588 32.11 -11.17 29.65
CA GLU A 588 30.84 -10.60 30.14
C GLU A 588 30.48 -9.24 29.49
N THR A 589 31.02 -8.98 28.29
CA THR A 589 30.76 -7.75 27.53
C THR A 589 29.45 -7.87 26.74
N PRO A 590 28.57 -6.85 26.78
CA PRO A 590 27.37 -6.84 25.94
C PRO A 590 27.68 -6.92 24.44
N ILE A 591 27.05 -7.86 23.74
CA ILE A 591 27.29 -8.17 22.31
C ILE A 591 27.11 -6.97 21.37
N TRP A 592 26.32 -5.95 21.76
CA TRP A 592 26.17 -4.74 20.95
C TRP A 592 27.48 -3.98 20.75
N LYS A 593 28.44 -4.09 21.68
CA LYS A 593 29.77 -3.49 21.53
C LYS A 593 30.56 -4.14 20.40
N ALA A 594 30.50 -5.48 20.31
CA ALA A 594 31.07 -6.22 19.18
C ALA A 594 30.40 -5.84 17.85
N ALA A 595 29.08 -5.58 17.87
CA ALA A 595 28.37 -5.09 16.69
C ALA A 595 28.86 -3.70 16.23
N VAL A 596 29.05 -2.75 17.15
CA VAL A 596 29.61 -1.42 16.86
C VAL A 596 30.99 -1.53 16.21
N ALA A 597 31.91 -2.26 16.86
CA ALA A 597 33.27 -2.48 16.33
C ALA A 597 33.24 -3.18 14.97
N GLY A 598 32.37 -4.19 14.82
CA GLY A 598 32.21 -4.96 13.60
C GLY A 598 31.70 -4.15 12.41
N ILE A 599 30.72 -3.25 12.61
CA ILE A 599 30.20 -2.36 11.56
C ILE A 599 31.27 -1.34 11.16
N ASN A 600 31.94 -0.73 12.13
CA ASN A 600 33.04 0.21 11.85
C ASN A 600 34.12 -0.47 10.99
N ARG A 601 34.48 -1.71 11.34
CA ARG A 601 35.47 -2.48 10.59
C ARG A 601 35.00 -2.86 9.18
N ILE A 602 33.73 -3.24 8.99
CA ILE A 602 33.18 -3.47 7.64
C ILE A 602 33.36 -2.21 6.79
N LEU A 603 33.05 -1.03 7.33
CA LEU A 603 33.20 0.22 6.60
C LEU A 603 34.68 0.53 6.29
N ASP A 604 35.61 0.22 7.20
CA ASP A 604 37.06 0.32 6.96
C ASP A 604 37.53 -0.62 5.85
N ASP A 605 37.06 -1.88 5.85
CA ASP A 605 37.44 -2.88 4.84
C ASP A 605 37.02 -2.44 3.43
N PHE A 606 35.89 -1.73 3.32
CA PHE A 606 35.45 -1.11 2.07
C PHE A 606 36.11 0.24 1.78
N GLY A 607 37.01 0.73 2.64
CA GLY A 607 37.83 1.92 2.41
C GLY A 607 37.08 3.24 2.56
N TYR A 608 35.92 3.24 3.25
CA TYR A 608 35.17 4.47 3.46
C TYR A 608 35.87 5.37 4.48
N ASN A 609 36.05 6.63 4.13
CA ASN A 609 36.56 7.62 5.05
C ASN A 609 35.48 8.04 6.08
N MET A 610 35.90 8.72 7.14
CA MET A 610 35.02 9.10 8.26
C MET A 610 33.75 9.85 7.83
N THR A 611 33.85 10.74 6.84
CA THR A 611 32.73 11.53 6.31
C THR A 611 31.72 10.62 5.61
N GLU A 612 32.21 9.70 4.76
CA GLU A 612 31.37 8.74 4.03
C GLU A 612 30.69 7.75 4.98
N LYS A 613 31.41 7.25 6.00
CA LYS A 613 30.83 6.39 7.04
C LYS A 613 29.65 7.09 7.74
N ARG A 614 29.85 8.35 8.13
CA ARG A 614 28.82 9.19 8.75
C ARG A 614 27.62 9.39 7.82
N ASP A 615 27.84 9.65 6.54
CA ASP A 615 26.76 9.87 5.58
C ASP A 615 25.94 8.60 5.29
N ILE A 616 26.60 7.44 5.15
CA ILE A 616 25.95 6.14 5.00
C ILE A 616 25.04 5.86 6.21
N LEU A 617 25.59 5.97 7.42
CA LEU A 617 24.85 5.61 8.63
C LEU A 617 23.78 6.65 9.01
N HIS A 618 23.98 7.93 8.67
CA HIS A 618 22.95 8.95 8.81
C HIS A 618 21.75 8.66 7.89
N GLN A 619 22.02 8.27 6.63
CA GLN A 619 20.95 7.88 5.69
C GLN A 619 20.13 6.69 6.23
N LEU A 620 20.82 5.66 6.76
CA LEU A 620 20.15 4.50 7.36
C LEU A 620 19.40 4.84 8.65
N ALA A 621 20.01 5.66 9.52
CA ALA A 621 19.39 6.10 10.76
C ALA A 621 18.12 6.92 10.53
N ASN A 622 18.10 7.77 9.49
CA ASN A 622 16.90 8.56 9.15
C ASN A 622 15.77 7.68 8.63
N GLY A 623 16.07 6.67 7.80
CA GLY A 623 15.06 5.74 7.29
C GLY A 623 14.33 4.98 8.40
N TYR A 624 15.07 4.54 9.43
CA TYR A 624 14.47 3.93 10.62
C TYR A 624 13.85 4.97 11.56
N GLY A 625 14.46 6.14 11.70
CA GLY A 625 13.99 7.21 12.57
C GLY A 625 12.62 7.75 12.17
N SER A 626 12.27 7.74 10.88
CA SER A 626 10.92 8.08 10.40
C SER A 626 9.84 7.07 10.80
N MET A 627 10.23 5.84 11.17
CA MET A 627 9.29 4.80 11.62
C MET A 627 9.08 4.79 13.14
N LEU A 628 9.86 5.58 13.90
CA LEU A 628 9.77 5.64 15.36
C LEU A 628 8.85 6.78 15.80
N ASP A 629 8.07 6.55 16.85
CA ASP A 629 7.37 7.61 17.57
C ASP A 629 8.35 8.55 18.31
N ASP A 630 7.86 9.72 18.71
CA ASP A 630 8.72 10.74 19.33
C ASP A 630 9.29 10.32 20.70
N HIS A 631 8.55 9.48 21.44
CA HIS A 631 9.04 8.92 22.70
C HIS A 631 10.23 7.98 22.46
N SER A 632 10.16 7.14 21.43
CA SER A 632 11.21 6.21 21.02
C SER A 632 12.43 6.95 20.46
N LYS A 633 12.23 8.05 19.71
CA LYS A 633 13.33 8.94 19.29
C LYS A 633 14.03 9.56 20.49
N GLN A 634 13.29 9.98 21.51
CA GLN A 634 13.87 10.52 22.73
C GLN A 634 14.66 9.46 23.49
N ALA A 635 14.10 8.27 23.70
CA ALA A 635 14.79 7.15 24.33
C ALA A 635 16.08 6.75 23.59
N LEU A 636 16.10 6.85 22.26
CA LEU A 636 17.28 6.60 21.45
C LEU A 636 18.40 7.63 21.70
N LYS A 637 18.04 8.92 21.82
CA LYS A 637 18.98 9.98 22.18
C LYS A 637 19.57 9.78 23.57
N ASP A 638 18.73 9.43 24.54
CA ASP A 638 19.16 9.21 25.92
C ASP A 638 20.12 8.01 26.00
N LYS A 639 19.79 6.88 25.36
CA LYS A 639 20.69 5.72 25.27
C LYS A 639 22.04 6.07 24.64
N TYR A 640 22.06 6.89 23.58
CA TYR A 640 23.33 7.32 22.99
C TYR A 640 24.14 8.16 23.97
N ARG A 641 23.52 9.08 24.72
CA ARG A 641 24.21 9.89 25.74
C ARG A 641 24.90 9.00 26.77
N ASP A 642 24.21 7.96 27.22
CA ASP A 642 24.70 7.04 28.26
C ASP A 642 25.86 6.16 27.74
N HIS A 643 25.85 5.80 26.45
CA HIS A 643 26.83 4.91 25.83
C HIS A 643 27.85 5.60 24.92
N ARG A 644 27.87 6.93 24.86
CA ARG A 644 28.72 7.70 23.93
C ARG A 644 30.20 7.42 24.11
N HIS A 645 30.70 7.46 25.35
CA HIS A 645 32.12 7.24 25.63
C HIS A 645 32.56 5.84 25.18
N GLN A 646 31.79 4.82 25.56
CA GLN A 646 32.05 3.43 25.18
C GLN A 646 32.03 3.24 23.65
N THR A 647 31.10 3.91 22.96
CA THR A 647 31.01 3.84 21.50
C THR A 647 32.24 4.48 20.83
N LEU A 648 32.71 5.63 21.32
CA LEU A 648 33.90 6.29 20.79
C LEU A 648 35.18 5.47 21.02
N GLU A 649 35.29 4.80 22.17
CA GLU A 649 36.41 3.91 22.48
C GLU A 649 36.46 2.70 21.53
N LEU A 650 35.32 2.09 21.23
CA LEU A 650 35.22 0.99 20.25
C LEU A 650 35.59 1.43 18.82
N LEU A 651 35.36 2.70 18.47
CA LEU A 651 35.76 3.24 17.17
C LEU A 651 37.27 3.44 17.05
N ALA A 652 38.01 3.53 18.16
CA ALA A 652 39.46 3.62 18.16
C ALA A 652 40.16 2.29 17.82
N GLY A 653 39.45 1.15 17.93
CA GLY A 653 39.91 -0.15 17.45
C GLY A 653 40.97 -0.83 18.32
N THR A 654 40.98 -0.56 19.64
CA THR A 654 41.86 -1.20 20.63
C THR A 654 41.10 -2.09 21.61
N ASP A 655 39.95 -2.64 21.19
CA ASP A 655 39.09 -3.47 22.02
C ASP A 655 39.36 -4.97 21.87
N GLU A 656 38.80 -5.76 22.77
CA GLU A 656 38.91 -7.23 22.83
C GLU A 656 38.43 -7.97 21.56
N PHE A 657 37.57 -7.35 20.74
CA PHE A 657 37.06 -7.94 19.50
C PHE A 657 37.99 -7.70 18.29
N SER A 658 38.94 -6.77 18.40
CA SER A 658 39.80 -6.33 17.29
C SER A 658 40.53 -7.48 16.59
N LYS A 659 41.07 -8.44 17.36
CA LYS A 659 41.78 -9.60 16.78
C LYS A 659 40.86 -10.49 15.95
N ILE A 660 39.62 -10.71 16.40
CA ILE A 660 38.63 -11.54 15.70
C ILE A 660 38.22 -10.82 14.40
N LEU A 661 37.97 -9.52 14.49
CA LEU A 661 37.63 -8.68 13.34
C LEU A 661 38.77 -8.60 12.31
N ASP A 662 40.03 -8.48 12.74
CA ASP A 662 41.22 -8.50 11.87
C ASP A 662 41.32 -9.80 11.07
N ILE A 663 41.03 -10.94 11.70
CA ILE A 663 41.03 -12.25 11.03
C ILE A 663 39.95 -12.28 9.94
N ARG A 664 38.74 -11.78 10.24
CA ARG A 664 37.67 -11.66 9.25
C ARG A 664 38.10 -10.77 8.09
N SER A 665 38.58 -9.56 8.35
CA SER A 665 39.03 -8.60 7.34
C SER A 665 40.10 -9.19 6.41
N LYS A 666 41.09 -9.91 6.96
CA LYS A 666 42.11 -10.61 6.15
C LYS A 666 41.51 -11.68 5.25
N LYS A 667 40.54 -12.46 5.74
CA LYS A 667 39.88 -13.53 4.97
C LYS A 667 38.92 -12.98 3.90
N THR A 668 38.30 -11.83 4.13
CA THR A 668 37.36 -11.20 3.20
C THR A 668 38.00 -10.26 2.19
N ALA A 669 39.21 -9.76 2.44
CA ALA A 669 39.90 -8.74 1.65
C ALA A 669 39.86 -8.98 0.14
N ARG A 670 40.21 -10.19 -0.33
CA ARG A 670 40.22 -10.50 -1.77
C ARG A 670 38.85 -10.32 -2.43
N TYR A 671 37.78 -10.75 -1.76
CA TYR A 671 36.43 -10.69 -2.31
C TYR A 671 35.89 -9.26 -2.29
N ILE A 672 36.28 -8.46 -1.30
CA ILE A 672 35.94 -7.03 -1.26
C ILE A 672 36.61 -6.29 -2.41
N THR A 673 37.87 -6.61 -2.72
CA THR A 673 38.56 -6.07 -3.90
C THR A 673 37.86 -6.47 -5.19
N GLU A 674 37.55 -7.76 -5.38
CA GLU A 674 36.81 -8.25 -6.56
C GLU A 674 35.45 -7.55 -6.71
N ILE A 675 34.68 -7.39 -5.63
CA ILE A 675 33.38 -6.68 -5.66
C ILE A 675 33.55 -5.23 -6.14
N LYS A 676 34.60 -4.53 -5.66
CA LYS A 676 34.88 -3.15 -6.06
C LYS A 676 35.28 -3.02 -7.53
N GLU A 677 35.94 -4.03 -8.08
CA GLU A 677 36.34 -4.08 -9.50
C GLU A 677 35.16 -4.42 -10.42
N LEU A 678 34.25 -5.29 -9.97
CA LEU A 678 33.14 -5.80 -10.78
C LEU A 678 31.92 -4.88 -10.82
N GLN A 679 31.81 -3.91 -9.92
CA GLN A 679 30.57 -3.16 -9.70
C GLN A 679 30.79 -1.63 -9.67
N SER A 680 29.74 -0.90 -10.03
CA SER A 680 29.72 0.55 -9.85
C SER A 680 29.78 0.94 -8.37
N GLN A 681 30.30 2.13 -8.06
CA GLN A 681 30.37 2.63 -6.68
C GLN A 681 29.01 2.64 -5.98
N GLN A 682 27.93 2.92 -6.71
CA GLN A 682 26.57 2.89 -6.18
C GLN A 682 26.14 1.47 -5.78
N MET A 683 26.44 0.47 -6.61
CA MET A 683 26.13 -0.93 -6.30
C MET A 683 27.00 -1.44 -5.14
N VAL A 684 28.29 -1.07 -5.10
CA VAL A 684 29.16 -1.39 -3.94
C VAL A 684 28.58 -0.82 -2.65
N LYS A 685 28.10 0.43 -2.64
CA LYS A 685 27.43 1.01 -1.47
C LYS A 685 26.20 0.20 -1.06
N SER A 686 25.38 -0.25 -2.01
CA SER A 686 24.22 -1.11 -1.74
C SER A 686 24.61 -2.46 -1.12
N LEU A 687 25.66 -3.10 -1.66
CA LEU A 687 26.19 -4.36 -1.14
C LEU A 687 26.73 -4.21 0.29
N VAL A 688 27.40 -3.10 0.60
CA VAL A 688 27.90 -2.80 1.95
C VAL A 688 26.76 -2.66 2.94
N VAL A 689 25.71 -1.93 2.58
CA VAL A 689 24.50 -1.81 3.41
C VAL A 689 23.88 -3.18 3.65
N SER A 690 23.74 -4.00 2.60
CA SER A 690 23.23 -5.37 2.73
C SER A 690 24.14 -6.26 3.58
N TYR A 691 25.47 -6.08 3.50
CA TYR A 691 26.41 -6.82 4.34
C TYR A 691 26.26 -6.45 5.82
N ILE A 692 26.21 -5.15 6.14
CA ILE A 692 26.00 -4.66 7.50
C ILE A 692 24.68 -5.20 8.08
N HIS A 693 23.60 -5.17 7.29
CA HIS A 693 22.32 -5.76 7.69
C HIS A 693 22.44 -7.24 8.04
N MET A 694 23.10 -8.03 7.18
CA MET A 694 23.29 -9.46 7.42
C MET A 694 24.23 -9.74 8.61
N PHE A 695 25.23 -8.90 8.85
CA PHE A 695 26.09 -8.99 10.03
C PHE A 695 25.27 -8.76 11.33
N ILE A 696 24.39 -7.76 11.35
CA ILE A 696 23.50 -7.49 12.47
C ILE A 696 22.50 -8.65 12.66
N ASN A 697 21.92 -9.18 11.58
CA ASN A 697 21.04 -10.36 11.61
C ASN A 697 21.73 -11.59 12.24
N ARG A 698 23.00 -11.82 11.90
CA ARG A 698 23.82 -12.91 12.50
C ARG A 698 24.26 -12.61 13.93
N THR A 699 24.28 -11.35 14.35
CA THR A 699 24.72 -10.97 15.69
C THR A 699 23.59 -11.03 16.71
N PHE A 700 22.39 -10.55 16.38
CA PHE A 700 21.28 -10.47 17.34
C PHE A 700 20.20 -11.53 17.09
N ALA A 701 19.84 -12.27 18.15
CA ALA A 701 18.80 -13.29 18.09
C ALA A 701 17.38 -12.74 17.99
N SER A 702 17.13 -11.51 18.45
CA SER A 702 15.80 -10.92 18.52
C SER A 702 15.81 -9.46 18.08
N LYS A 703 14.69 -9.01 17.50
CA LYS A 703 14.46 -7.59 17.15
C LYS A 703 15.61 -6.93 16.36
N PRO A 704 16.15 -7.57 15.30
CA PRO A 704 17.30 -7.04 14.56
C PRO A 704 17.07 -5.61 14.05
N ASN A 705 15.86 -5.28 13.56
CA ASN A 705 15.52 -3.94 13.06
C ASN A 705 15.64 -2.83 14.14
N ILE A 706 15.33 -3.15 15.40
CA ILE A 706 15.50 -2.20 16.52
C ILE A 706 16.99 -2.02 16.81
N HIS A 707 17.77 -3.10 16.78
CA HIS A 707 19.22 -3.02 16.91
C HIS A 707 19.87 -2.24 15.77
N GLU A 708 19.42 -2.42 14.52
CA GLU A 708 19.85 -1.62 13.38
C GLU A 708 19.63 -0.13 13.62
N SER A 709 18.41 0.27 13.99
CA SER A 709 18.09 1.67 14.30
C SER A 709 19.02 2.25 15.38
N ILE A 710 19.25 1.50 16.46
CA ILE A 710 20.14 1.94 17.55
C ILE A 710 21.59 2.07 17.08
N LEU A 711 22.14 1.06 16.40
CA LEU A 711 23.53 1.02 15.99
C LEU A 711 23.85 2.07 14.93
N TYR A 712 22.96 2.26 13.94
CA TYR A 712 23.11 3.32 12.93
C TYR A 712 23.06 4.71 13.58
N TYR A 713 22.20 4.90 14.58
CA TYR A 713 22.14 6.15 15.33
C TYR A 713 23.44 6.41 16.12
N PHE A 714 23.90 5.42 16.88
CA PHE A 714 25.10 5.53 17.72
C PHE A 714 26.34 5.85 16.90
N LEU A 715 26.53 5.13 15.80
CA LEU A 715 27.72 5.26 14.96
C LEU A 715 27.75 6.59 14.21
N HIS A 716 26.66 7.04 13.57
CA HIS A 716 26.70 8.33 12.86
C HIS A 716 26.93 9.51 13.80
N LYS A 717 26.30 9.51 15.00
CA LYS A 717 26.54 10.55 16.01
C LYS A 717 27.96 10.52 16.56
N SER A 718 28.56 9.34 16.67
CA SER A 718 29.95 9.20 17.10
C SER A 718 30.91 9.72 16.05
N TYR A 719 30.67 9.42 14.77
CA TYR A 719 31.45 9.98 13.67
C TYR A 719 31.30 11.50 13.55
N ASP A 720 30.10 12.05 13.73
CA ASP A 720 29.89 13.51 13.83
C ASP A 720 30.74 14.12 14.96
N SER A 721 30.75 13.46 16.14
CA SER A 721 31.58 13.90 17.26
C SER A 721 33.07 13.90 16.93
N LEU A 722 33.58 12.82 16.32
CA LEU A 722 34.99 12.71 15.94
C LEU A 722 35.39 13.74 14.87
N LEU A 723 34.53 13.96 13.88
CA LEU A 723 34.74 14.99 12.85
C LEU A 723 34.77 16.40 13.43
N ASN A 724 33.93 16.69 14.43
CA ASN A 724 33.92 17.98 15.10
C ASN A 724 35.15 18.18 16.00
N ILE A 725 35.60 17.15 16.71
CA ILE A 725 36.86 17.19 17.48
C ILE A 725 38.04 17.48 16.56
N LYS A 726 38.11 16.80 15.39
CA LYS A 726 39.17 17.01 14.39
C LYS A 726 39.17 18.40 13.74
N LYS A 727 38.06 19.16 13.81
CA LYS A 727 38.00 20.56 13.35
C LYS A 727 38.50 21.55 14.40
N LEU A 728 38.49 21.15 15.67
CA LEU A 728 38.89 21.98 16.81
C LEU A 728 40.38 21.80 17.18
N THR A 729 40.96 20.66 16.79
CA THR A 729 42.39 20.35 16.83
C THR A 729 43.05 20.64 15.50
#